data_AF-A0AAW2HW83-F1
#
_entry.id   AF-A0AAW2HW83-F1
#
_cell.length_a   1.000
_cell.length_b   1.000
_cell.length_c   1.000
_cell.angle_alpha   90.00
_cell.angle_beta   90.00
_cell.angle_gamma   90.00
#
_symmetry.space_group_name_H-M   'P 1'
#
loop_
_entity.id
_entity.type
_entity.pdbx_description
1 polymer ?
#
loop_
_entity_poly.entity_id
_entity_poly.type
_entity_poly.pdbx_seq_one_letter_code
_entity_poly.pdbx_strand_id
1 'polypeptide(L)'
;MFENLKNRIKEETGSDINLIPSIVNSNQPKLLGKGRHSRSGSTTSLSSFTIDGNKEESTSSPSLDLKLADGKVVTPKEFKKLEAKEEEWRRKLQKKEEEFTVKLKKTEELWKKQLEDRERELKKVIDRKESEKRAIEEERNDLRVKNEKLEESAKKAADYQKKVCQYQEDIDQLEGFQTQEMAKIKHLLLVMEQEVAEKDKLLKDNNSQMEALKVELVKLRKFEQEYESIQDELESMRHAFNLEKNQLSSDLSQREEDVRHLKDRVAILEQRLLSGNSAELTVNEQVQALLAERSLMERRLEEAHLYLSEIKSNWSNTIASLETQVGRLCRQASEESAERRQAELDRDTANAKITELSEEIEKLQAKIDIRDAKLERMAKEKENLEEDLKQLKSKTEEKVGRLQEEIKMASENAKSLDEMLKGKKCELEESIREYQELSRQYMNERNEKSALEEECIKVKELLEMEKKLNEDMSIALEKERQEKDDMMMRNAEISQEVQLAKQGIREQEMETSELQSKLASLEKKLAEKGKELDSLSHEKTDLLARIGELEKLEAEKELASTTEKDLKSRISQLENELFDKNKSIKMLQQRLSDMKKTLQRELKVPITTIDPGGADSDGFISPYASSTSAGANSAVITPSSSHQVHVSSRYRGDDVDEDVNDDVNFKYLKHVLMKFLTSREYEAKHLTRAVATLLRFSEEEERLLNETLEWKMSWFGTRPNLGNGQTAKTIPPS
;
A
#
# COMPACT_ATOMS: atom_id res chain seq x y z
N MET A 1 -37.83 36.24 38.89
CA MET A 1 -37.02 35.41 37.96
C MET A 1 -37.34 35.70 36.49
N PHE A 2 -38.59 35.59 36.03
CA PHE A 2 -38.95 35.82 34.61
C PHE A 2 -38.60 37.24 34.09
N GLU A 3 -38.60 38.27 34.92
CA GLU A 3 -38.23 39.64 34.51
C GLU A 3 -36.75 39.77 34.11
N ASN A 4 -35.82 39.08 34.79
CA ASN A 4 -34.40 39.12 34.44
C ASN A 4 -34.14 38.49 33.06
N LEU A 5 -34.91 37.46 32.69
CA LEU A 5 -34.86 36.87 31.35
C LEU A 5 -35.41 37.85 30.30
N LYS A 6 -36.50 38.56 30.61
CA LYS A 6 -37.11 39.56 29.74
C LYS A 6 -36.20 40.77 29.48
N ASN A 7 -35.43 41.20 30.48
CA ASN A 7 -34.45 42.28 30.32
C ASN A 7 -33.25 41.84 29.47
N ARG A 8 -32.73 40.63 29.70
CA ARG A 8 -31.55 40.11 28.96
C ARG A 8 -31.81 39.96 27.45
N ILE A 9 -32.99 39.47 27.07
CA ILE A 9 -33.40 39.39 25.65
C ILE A 9 -33.50 40.79 25.02
N LYS A 10 -33.85 41.83 25.80
CA LYS A 10 -33.93 43.21 25.32
C LYS A 10 -32.54 43.82 25.04
N GLU A 11 -31.52 43.45 25.81
CA GLU A 11 -30.12 43.82 25.54
C GLU A 11 -29.56 43.09 24.31
N GLU A 12 -29.85 41.79 24.16
CA GLU A 12 -29.26 40.95 23.10
C GLU A 12 -29.85 41.18 21.68
N THR A 13 -31.05 41.77 21.53
CA THR A 13 -31.74 41.86 20.23
C THR A 13 -31.94 43.27 19.66
N GLY A 14 -31.69 44.33 20.43
CA GLY A 14 -31.58 45.72 19.93
C GLY A 14 -32.76 46.29 19.15
N SER A 15 -33.94 45.66 19.21
CA SER A 15 -35.09 45.92 18.32
C SER A 15 -36.39 46.06 19.09
N ASP A 16 -37.18 47.11 18.82
CA ASP A 16 -38.44 47.36 19.54
C ASP A 16 -39.55 46.36 19.15
N ILE A 17 -39.82 45.40 20.02
CA ILE A 17 -40.96 44.48 19.91
C ILE A 17 -42.25 45.22 20.33
N ASN A 18 -42.74 46.10 19.46
CA ASN A 18 -44.00 46.84 19.62
C ASN A 18 -44.82 46.95 18.32
N LEU A 19 -44.77 45.92 17.45
CA LEU A 19 -45.61 45.88 16.24
C LEU A 19 -46.09 44.47 15.83
N ILE A 20 -46.97 43.86 16.64
CA ILE A 20 -47.77 42.70 16.21
C ILE A 20 -49.25 42.91 16.61
N PRO A 21 -50.16 43.13 15.65
CA PRO A 21 -51.61 43.06 15.88
C PRO A 21 -52.09 41.61 16.04
N SER A 22 -53.05 41.38 16.94
CA SER A 22 -53.55 40.05 17.30
C SER A 22 -54.83 39.62 16.54
N ILE A 23 -54.82 38.46 15.90
CA ILE A 23 -56.01 37.65 15.52
C ILE A 23 -55.61 36.16 15.70
N VAL A 24 -56.00 35.47 16.77
CA VAL A 24 -57.31 34.83 17.05
C VAL A 24 -57.60 33.58 16.20
N ASN A 25 -57.62 32.42 16.88
CA ASN A 25 -58.32 31.14 16.62
C ASN A 25 -58.50 30.59 15.19
N SER A 26 -58.08 29.32 15.00
CA SER A 26 -59.06 28.22 14.83
C SER A 26 -58.41 26.84 15.05
N ASN A 27 -59.25 25.81 15.19
CA ASN A 27 -58.88 24.44 15.56
C ASN A 27 -58.74 23.48 14.36
N GLN A 28 -58.19 22.29 14.66
CA GLN A 28 -58.31 21.00 13.93
C GLN A 28 -57.37 20.75 12.72
N PRO A 29 -56.93 19.49 12.52
CA PRO A 29 -55.85 19.14 11.59
C PRO A 29 -56.36 18.78 10.18
N LYS A 30 -55.47 18.82 9.18
CA LYS A 30 -55.72 18.27 7.84
C LYS A 30 -54.59 17.38 7.34
N LEU A 31 -54.94 16.14 7.03
CA LEU A 31 -54.15 15.20 6.23
C LEU A 31 -53.99 15.70 4.79
N LEU A 32 -52.75 15.94 4.35
CA LEU A 32 -52.27 15.83 2.97
C LEU A 32 -50.80 15.39 3.02
N GLY A 33 -50.30 14.43 2.25
CA GLY A 33 -50.96 13.61 1.23
C GLY A 33 -50.70 14.08 -0.19
N LYS A 34 -49.58 13.64 -0.79
CA LYS A 34 -49.35 13.57 -2.26
C LYS A 34 -48.07 12.80 -2.61
N GLY A 35 -48.20 11.47 -2.71
CA GLY A 35 -47.25 10.67 -3.50
C GLY A 35 -47.48 10.94 -5.00
N ARG A 36 -46.41 11.17 -5.76
CA ARG A 36 -46.50 11.26 -7.23
C ARG A 36 -46.51 9.86 -7.84
N HIS A 37 -47.62 9.46 -8.44
CA HIS A 37 -47.71 8.33 -9.37
C HIS A 37 -48.45 8.81 -10.64
N SER A 38 -47.70 9.19 -11.66
CA SER A 38 -48.22 9.71 -12.93
C SER A 38 -48.50 8.57 -13.91
N ARG A 39 -49.68 7.94 -13.81
CA ARG A 39 -50.14 6.95 -14.79
C ARG A 39 -51.13 7.61 -15.76
N SER A 40 -50.62 8.13 -16.88
CA SER A 40 -51.43 8.77 -17.92
C SER A 40 -52.21 7.74 -18.72
N GLY A 41 -53.49 7.54 -18.41
CA GLY A 41 -54.40 6.72 -19.20
C GLY A 41 -55.15 7.57 -20.21
N SER A 42 -54.68 7.61 -21.46
CA SER A 42 -55.42 8.27 -22.55
C SER A 42 -56.60 7.40 -23.00
N THR A 43 -57.77 8.01 -23.18
CA THR A 43 -58.98 7.35 -23.65
C THR A 43 -58.96 7.12 -25.15
N THR A 44 -58.96 5.86 -25.60
CA THR A 44 -59.37 5.48 -26.95
C THR A 44 -60.40 4.35 -26.90
N SER A 45 -61.49 4.52 -27.64
CA SER A 45 -62.59 3.57 -27.71
C SER A 45 -62.18 2.27 -28.39
N LEU A 46 -62.70 1.13 -27.92
CA LEU A 46 -63.16 -0.04 -28.70
C LEU A 46 -63.58 -1.16 -27.73
N SER A 47 -64.81 -1.09 -27.20
CA SER A 47 -65.42 -2.21 -26.47
C SER A 47 -65.92 -3.26 -27.48
N SER A 48 -65.22 -4.39 -27.56
CA SER A 48 -65.59 -5.51 -28.44
C SER A 48 -66.92 -6.15 -28.02
N PHE A 49 -67.55 -6.86 -28.97
CA PHE A 49 -68.65 -7.77 -28.71
C PHE A 49 -68.23 -8.87 -27.72
N THR A 50 -69.10 -9.15 -26.76
CA THR A 50 -69.27 -10.49 -26.18
C THR A 50 -70.71 -10.91 -26.38
N ILE A 51 -70.94 -11.91 -27.23
CA ILE A 51 -72.23 -12.60 -27.29
C ILE A 51 -72.31 -13.47 -26.05
N ASP A 52 -73.31 -13.24 -25.20
CA ASP A 52 -73.83 -14.26 -24.29
C ASP A 52 -75.27 -14.56 -24.70
N GLY A 53 -75.61 -15.84 -24.77
CA GLY A 53 -76.78 -16.32 -25.50
C GLY A 53 -77.84 -16.86 -24.57
N ASN A 54 -79.05 -16.33 -24.64
CA ASN A 54 -80.20 -16.99 -24.02
C ASN A 54 -81.47 -16.92 -24.89
N LYS A 55 -82.29 -17.96 -24.74
CA LYS A 55 -83.52 -18.22 -25.50
C LYS A 55 -84.55 -17.10 -25.35
N GLU A 56 -85.36 -16.88 -26.39
CA GLU A 56 -86.72 -17.47 -26.43
C GLU A 56 -87.35 -17.42 -27.83
N GLU A 57 -88.51 -18.06 -27.97
CA GLU A 57 -89.16 -18.39 -29.25
C GLU A 57 -90.15 -17.31 -29.69
N SER A 58 -90.21 -16.99 -30.99
CA SER A 58 -91.49 -16.63 -31.62
C SER A 58 -91.45 -16.78 -33.15
N THR A 59 -92.41 -17.58 -33.62
CA THR A 59 -92.71 -17.90 -35.02
C THR A 59 -93.06 -16.70 -35.90
N SER A 60 -92.50 -16.59 -37.10
CA SER A 60 -93.28 -16.39 -38.35
C SER A 60 -92.43 -16.44 -39.63
N SER A 61 -92.69 -17.46 -40.46
CA SER A 61 -92.49 -17.44 -41.92
C SER A 61 -93.90 -17.24 -42.55
N PRO A 62 -94.10 -16.73 -43.80
CA PRO A 62 -93.45 -17.33 -44.99
C PRO A 62 -93.11 -16.40 -46.18
N SER A 63 -92.24 -16.95 -47.04
CA SER A 63 -92.20 -16.83 -48.52
C SER A 63 -92.30 -15.47 -49.23
N LEU A 64 -91.24 -15.13 -49.97
CA LEU A 64 -91.30 -14.37 -51.22
C LEU A 64 -90.45 -15.05 -52.30
N ASP A 65 -91.05 -15.30 -53.47
CA ASP A 65 -90.34 -15.84 -54.65
C ASP A 65 -89.44 -14.78 -55.29
N LEU A 66 -88.23 -15.17 -55.71
CA LEU A 66 -87.30 -14.33 -56.46
C LEU A 66 -87.29 -14.71 -57.95
N LYS A 67 -87.72 -13.77 -58.80
CA LYS A 67 -87.58 -13.84 -60.26
C LYS A 67 -86.63 -12.74 -60.74
N LEU A 68 -85.72 -13.09 -61.66
CA LEU A 68 -84.77 -12.16 -62.28
C LEU A 68 -85.30 -11.58 -63.61
N ALA A 69 -84.79 -10.41 -63.99
CA ALA A 69 -85.51 -9.44 -64.81
C ALA A 69 -85.42 -9.59 -66.35
N ASP A 70 -84.84 -10.68 -66.90
CA ASP A 70 -84.58 -10.84 -68.34
C ASP A 70 -85.24 -12.10 -68.96
N GLY A 71 -86.37 -12.56 -68.40
CA GLY A 71 -87.30 -13.52 -69.01
C GLY A 71 -86.82 -14.97 -69.24
N LYS A 72 -85.51 -15.23 -69.26
CA LYS A 72 -84.93 -16.57 -69.42
C LYS A 72 -84.97 -17.36 -68.11
N VAL A 73 -85.70 -18.47 -68.13
CA VAL A 73 -85.68 -19.46 -67.06
C VAL A 73 -84.30 -20.12 -67.03
N VAL A 74 -83.54 -19.90 -65.94
CA VAL A 74 -82.28 -20.62 -65.68
C VAL A 74 -82.59 -22.11 -65.63
N THR A 75 -81.97 -22.91 -66.51
CA THR A 75 -82.28 -24.35 -66.53
C THR A 75 -81.74 -25.03 -65.25
N PRO A 76 -82.33 -26.16 -64.79
CA PRO A 76 -81.85 -26.83 -63.58
C PRO A 76 -80.37 -27.27 -63.63
N LYS A 77 -79.78 -27.42 -64.83
CA LYS A 77 -78.35 -27.70 -65.02
C LYS A 77 -77.47 -26.45 -64.90
N GLU A 78 -77.99 -25.28 -65.23
CA GLU A 78 -77.31 -23.99 -65.04
C GLU A 78 -77.44 -23.54 -63.58
N PHE A 79 -78.61 -23.73 -62.97
CA PHE A 79 -78.81 -23.47 -61.54
C PHE A 79 -77.82 -24.28 -60.70
N LYS A 80 -77.73 -25.61 -60.90
CA LYS A 80 -76.72 -26.45 -60.22
C LYS A 80 -75.26 -26.06 -60.51
N LYS A 81 -74.95 -25.45 -61.66
CA LYS A 81 -73.61 -24.92 -61.96
C LYS A 81 -73.33 -23.58 -61.28
N LEU A 82 -74.36 -22.75 -61.09
CA LEU A 82 -74.26 -21.50 -60.34
C LEU A 82 -74.20 -21.77 -58.84
N GLU A 83 -75.04 -22.67 -58.34
CA GLU A 83 -75.06 -23.20 -56.96
C GLU A 83 -73.72 -23.85 -56.59
N ALA A 84 -73.18 -24.77 -57.41
CA ALA A 84 -71.87 -25.35 -57.17
C ALA A 84 -70.73 -24.30 -57.22
N LYS A 85 -70.82 -23.29 -58.09
CA LYS A 85 -69.89 -22.15 -58.07
C LYS A 85 -70.06 -21.29 -56.83
N GLU A 86 -71.28 -21.02 -56.39
CA GLU A 86 -71.56 -20.25 -55.17
C GLU A 86 -71.00 -20.98 -53.95
N GLU A 87 -71.18 -22.30 -53.88
CA GLU A 87 -70.60 -23.13 -52.82
C GLU A 87 -69.06 -23.17 -52.89
N GLU A 88 -68.47 -23.15 -54.09
CA GLU A 88 -67.03 -22.99 -54.30
C GLU A 88 -66.52 -21.60 -53.86
N TRP A 89 -67.25 -20.52 -54.18
CA TRP A 89 -66.95 -19.16 -53.74
C TRP A 89 -67.14 -19.00 -52.23
N ARG A 90 -68.17 -19.60 -51.63
CA ARG A 90 -68.39 -19.66 -50.17
C ARG A 90 -67.25 -20.41 -49.48
N ARG A 91 -66.84 -21.59 -49.97
CA ARG A 91 -65.65 -22.30 -49.44
C ARG A 91 -64.36 -21.49 -49.59
N LYS A 92 -64.19 -20.76 -50.70
CA LYS A 92 -63.03 -19.85 -50.90
C LYS A 92 -63.07 -18.65 -49.95
N LEU A 93 -64.24 -18.07 -49.71
CA LEU A 93 -64.45 -16.94 -48.79
C LEU A 93 -64.25 -17.38 -47.34
N GLN A 94 -64.90 -18.45 -46.90
CA GLN A 94 -64.73 -19.05 -45.59
C GLN A 94 -63.26 -19.41 -45.33
N LYS A 95 -62.58 -20.05 -46.29
CA LYS A 95 -61.14 -20.34 -46.18
C LYS A 95 -60.30 -19.06 -46.06
N LYS A 96 -60.71 -17.95 -46.68
CA LYS A 96 -60.04 -16.64 -46.49
C LYS A 96 -60.34 -16.02 -45.13
N GLU A 97 -61.55 -16.16 -44.61
CA GLU A 97 -61.91 -15.74 -43.24
C GLU A 97 -61.17 -16.58 -42.18
N GLU A 98 -61.01 -17.88 -42.40
CA GLU A 98 -60.14 -18.77 -41.60
C GLU A 98 -58.67 -18.36 -41.70
N GLU A 99 -58.14 -18.08 -42.90
CA GLU A 99 -56.79 -17.52 -43.07
C GLU A 99 -56.61 -16.17 -42.36
N PHE A 100 -57.60 -15.28 -42.41
CA PHE A 100 -57.55 -13.96 -41.77
C PHE A 100 -57.68 -14.04 -40.25
N THR A 101 -58.57 -14.87 -39.71
CA THR A 101 -58.71 -15.07 -38.27
C THR A 101 -57.49 -15.78 -37.66
N VAL A 102 -56.86 -16.72 -38.38
CA VAL A 102 -55.57 -17.32 -37.97
C VAL A 102 -54.43 -16.29 -38.01
N LYS A 103 -54.40 -15.40 -39.01
CA LYS A 103 -53.44 -14.28 -39.05
C LYS A 103 -53.67 -13.29 -37.89
N LEU A 104 -54.93 -12.93 -37.63
CA LEU A 104 -55.30 -12.00 -36.57
C LEU A 104 -54.89 -12.55 -35.20
N LYS A 105 -55.25 -13.80 -34.88
CA LYS A 105 -54.83 -14.48 -33.64
C LYS A 105 -53.32 -14.53 -33.50
N LYS A 106 -52.57 -14.85 -34.56
CA LYS A 106 -51.10 -14.82 -34.54
C LYS A 106 -50.54 -13.41 -34.28
N THR A 107 -51.15 -12.36 -34.82
CA THR A 107 -50.74 -10.98 -34.50
C THR A 107 -51.12 -10.59 -33.07
N GLU A 108 -52.28 -11.00 -32.55
CA GLU A 108 -52.69 -10.77 -31.17
C GLU A 108 -51.78 -11.49 -30.17
N GLU A 109 -51.41 -12.75 -30.45
CA GLU A 109 -50.43 -13.53 -29.68
C GLU A 109 -49.04 -12.87 -29.69
N LEU A 110 -48.58 -12.36 -30.83
CA LEU A 110 -47.32 -11.62 -30.94
C LEU A 110 -47.34 -10.30 -30.15
N TRP A 111 -48.41 -9.51 -30.27
CA TRP A 111 -48.58 -8.27 -29.51
C TRP A 111 -48.68 -8.52 -28.01
N LYS A 112 -49.44 -9.55 -27.60
CA LYS A 112 -49.55 -9.97 -26.19
C LYS A 112 -48.17 -10.40 -25.65
N LYS A 113 -47.43 -11.23 -26.39
CA LYS A 113 -46.07 -11.63 -25.99
C LYS A 113 -45.12 -10.43 -25.89
N GLN A 114 -45.16 -9.51 -26.83
CA GLN A 114 -44.39 -8.26 -26.77
C GLN A 114 -44.77 -7.41 -25.55
N LEU A 115 -46.06 -7.35 -25.17
CA LEU A 115 -46.51 -6.65 -23.97
C LEU A 115 -45.97 -7.33 -22.70
N GLU A 116 -46.08 -8.65 -22.58
CA GLU A 116 -45.55 -9.42 -21.46
C GLU A 116 -44.01 -9.32 -21.34
N ASP A 117 -43.30 -9.32 -22.47
CA ASP A 117 -41.85 -9.09 -22.53
C ASP A 117 -41.50 -7.66 -22.08
N ARG A 118 -42.30 -6.67 -22.50
CA ARG A 118 -42.15 -5.25 -22.10
C ARG A 118 -42.41 -5.05 -20.61
N GLU A 119 -43.44 -5.68 -20.05
CA GLU A 119 -43.77 -5.64 -18.63
C GLU A 119 -42.71 -6.34 -17.78
N ARG A 120 -42.21 -7.51 -18.20
CA ARG A 120 -41.08 -8.17 -17.52
C ARG A 120 -39.83 -7.32 -17.50
N GLU A 121 -39.47 -6.64 -18.59
CA GLU A 121 -38.28 -5.78 -18.60
C GLU A 121 -38.49 -4.50 -17.78
N LEU A 122 -39.67 -3.88 -17.83
CA LEU A 122 -40.01 -2.76 -16.95
C LEU A 122 -39.94 -3.16 -15.46
N LYS A 123 -40.43 -4.35 -15.11
CA LYS A 123 -40.32 -4.86 -13.74
C LYS A 123 -38.87 -5.07 -13.32
N LYS A 124 -38.02 -5.72 -14.14
CA LYS A 124 -36.57 -5.81 -13.85
C LYS A 124 -35.90 -4.45 -13.66
N VAL A 125 -36.35 -3.40 -14.36
CA VAL A 125 -35.81 -2.04 -14.18
C VAL A 125 -36.24 -1.44 -12.84
N ILE A 126 -37.50 -1.64 -12.43
CA ILE A 126 -38.01 -1.24 -11.11
C ILE A 126 -37.27 -1.99 -10.00
N ASP A 127 -37.20 -3.32 -10.07
CA ASP A 127 -36.53 -4.17 -9.08
C ASP A 127 -35.05 -3.76 -8.88
N ARG A 128 -34.33 -3.43 -9.98
CA ARG A 128 -32.97 -2.85 -9.95
C ARG A 128 -32.92 -1.49 -9.27
N LYS A 129 -33.84 -0.57 -9.59
CA LYS A 129 -33.87 0.76 -8.97
C LYS A 129 -34.27 0.72 -7.50
N GLU A 130 -35.04 -0.28 -7.07
CA GLU A 130 -35.34 -0.53 -5.66
C GLU A 130 -34.20 -1.20 -4.89
N SER A 131 -33.33 -1.99 -5.54
CA SER A 131 -32.09 -2.46 -4.90
C SER A 131 -31.02 -1.36 -4.83
N GLU A 132 -30.82 -0.59 -5.91
CA GLU A 132 -29.95 0.61 -5.91
C GLU A 132 -30.36 1.60 -4.82
N LYS A 133 -31.67 1.92 -4.72
CA LYS A 133 -32.18 2.82 -3.67
C LYS A 133 -31.86 2.32 -2.27
N ARG A 134 -32.05 1.02 -2.01
CA ARG A 134 -31.77 0.43 -0.68
C ARG A 134 -30.30 0.51 -0.32
N ALA A 135 -29.40 0.17 -1.24
CA ALA A 135 -27.96 0.30 -1.01
C ALA A 135 -27.55 1.74 -0.65
N ILE A 136 -28.06 2.75 -1.37
CA ILE A 136 -27.81 4.17 -1.08
C ILE A 136 -28.45 4.60 0.26
N GLU A 137 -29.63 4.07 0.59
CA GLU A 137 -30.36 4.37 1.84
C GLU A 137 -29.66 3.77 3.07
N GLU A 138 -29.04 2.59 2.91
CA GLU A 138 -28.15 1.92 3.87
C GLU A 138 -26.82 2.67 4.01
N GLU A 139 -26.11 2.97 2.90
CA GLU A 139 -24.85 3.72 2.90
C GLU A 139 -25.01 5.10 3.58
N ARG A 140 -26.09 5.83 3.28
CA ARG A 140 -26.44 7.09 3.95
C ARG A 140 -26.62 6.93 5.46
N ASN A 141 -27.22 5.83 5.91
CA ASN A 141 -27.40 5.56 7.33
C ASN A 141 -26.07 5.22 8.02
N ASP A 142 -25.22 4.47 7.33
CA ASP A 142 -23.88 4.10 7.77
C ASP A 142 -22.97 5.33 7.90
N LEU A 143 -23.01 6.24 6.91
CA LEU A 143 -22.32 7.53 6.94
C LEU A 143 -22.85 8.43 8.06
N ARG A 144 -24.17 8.44 8.31
CA ARG A 144 -24.76 9.17 9.45
C ARG A 144 -24.23 8.67 10.79
N VAL A 145 -24.23 7.36 11.03
CA VAL A 145 -23.71 6.77 12.28
C VAL A 145 -22.19 6.99 12.43
N LYS A 146 -21.43 6.99 11.33
CA LYS A 146 -20.01 7.38 11.34
C LYS A 146 -19.84 8.85 11.72
N ASN A 147 -20.67 9.75 11.18
CA ASN A 147 -20.62 11.18 11.47
C ASN A 147 -21.03 11.50 12.93
N GLU A 148 -22.08 10.87 13.44
CA GLU A 148 -22.51 10.97 14.85
C GLU A 148 -21.38 10.57 15.82
N LYS A 149 -20.65 9.48 15.52
CA LYS A 149 -19.46 9.04 16.28
C LYS A 149 -18.27 9.99 16.18
N LEU A 150 -18.05 10.62 15.03
CA LEU A 150 -17.02 11.64 14.85
C LEU A 150 -17.37 12.92 15.62
N GLU A 151 -18.64 13.33 15.64
CA GLU A 151 -19.12 14.48 16.42
C GLU A 151 -18.99 14.24 17.94
N GLU A 152 -19.29 13.04 18.43
CA GLU A 152 -18.98 12.65 19.81
C GLU A 152 -17.48 12.71 20.13
N SER A 153 -16.63 12.25 19.21
CA SER A 153 -15.17 12.30 19.37
C SER A 153 -14.66 13.74 19.43
N ALA A 154 -15.17 14.60 18.53
CA ALA A 154 -14.86 16.03 18.52
C ALA A 154 -15.30 16.75 19.80
N LYS A 155 -16.49 16.43 20.33
CA LYS A 155 -16.96 16.96 21.64
C LYS A 155 -16.05 16.52 22.78
N LYS A 156 -15.68 15.25 22.85
CA LYS A 156 -14.73 14.72 23.85
C LYS A 156 -13.37 15.43 23.74
N ALA A 157 -12.86 15.65 22.52
CA ALA A 157 -11.63 16.40 22.29
C ALA A 157 -11.73 17.86 22.76
N ALA A 158 -12.83 18.56 22.48
CA ALA A 158 -13.08 19.91 22.96
C ALA A 158 -13.18 19.98 24.51
N ASP A 159 -13.81 19.00 25.15
CA ASP A 159 -13.85 18.89 26.62
C ASP A 159 -12.47 18.65 27.23
N TYR A 160 -11.58 17.91 26.56
CA TYR A 160 -10.19 17.77 26.98
C TYR A 160 -9.41 19.07 26.77
N GLN A 161 -9.57 19.74 25.63
CA GLN A 161 -8.95 21.04 25.36
C GLN A 161 -9.35 22.08 26.42
N LYS A 162 -10.64 22.16 26.77
CA LYS A 162 -11.13 23.06 27.82
C LYS A 162 -10.51 22.77 29.19
N LYS A 163 -10.31 21.49 29.55
CA LYS A 163 -9.63 21.11 30.80
C LYS A 163 -8.15 21.50 30.79
N VAL A 164 -7.46 21.38 29.65
CA VAL A 164 -6.07 21.84 29.49
C VAL A 164 -5.98 23.35 29.64
N CYS A 165 -6.90 24.12 29.06
CA CYS A 165 -6.97 25.57 29.28
C CYS A 165 -7.19 25.91 30.77
N GLN A 166 -8.14 25.24 31.45
CA GLN A 166 -8.36 25.47 32.88
C GLN A 166 -7.11 25.17 33.71
N TYR A 167 -6.44 24.04 33.47
CA TYR A 167 -5.21 23.72 34.20
C TYR A 167 -4.07 24.71 33.91
N GLN A 168 -4.01 25.33 32.73
CA GLN A 168 -3.08 26.43 32.47
C GLN A 168 -3.45 27.69 33.26
N GLU A 169 -4.73 28.09 33.26
CA GLU A 169 -5.23 29.21 34.08
C GLU A 169 -4.97 28.98 35.58
N ASP A 170 -5.10 27.75 36.06
CA ASP A 170 -4.83 27.37 37.45
C ASP A 170 -3.31 27.41 37.78
N ILE A 171 -2.44 27.02 36.82
CA ILE A 171 -0.98 27.14 36.93
C ILE A 171 -0.55 28.61 36.95
N ASP A 172 -1.03 29.42 36.01
CA ASP A 172 -0.71 30.85 35.91
C ASP A 172 -1.10 31.61 37.20
N GLN A 173 -2.22 31.23 37.82
CA GLN A 173 -2.63 31.74 39.14
C GLN A 173 -1.66 31.32 40.27
N LEU A 174 -1.24 30.05 40.30
CA LEU A 174 -0.28 29.55 41.29
C LEU A 174 1.10 30.21 41.15
N GLU A 175 1.59 30.41 39.93
CA GLU A 175 2.83 31.17 39.67
C GLU A 175 2.68 32.65 40.09
N GLY A 176 1.50 33.25 39.88
CA GLY A 176 1.16 34.58 40.38
C GLY A 176 1.21 34.69 41.90
N PHE A 177 0.63 33.71 42.63
CA PHE A 177 0.70 33.65 44.09
C PHE A 177 2.13 33.43 44.59
N GLN A 178 2.88 32.48 44.02
CA GLN A 178 4.29 32.26 44.37
C GLN A 178 5.15 33.51 44.13
N THR A 179 4.93 34.23 43.03
CA THR A 179 5.61 35.51 42.75
C THR A 179 5.29 36.56 43.81
N GLN A 180 4.02 36.65 44.24
CA GLN A 180 3.62 37.57 45.31
C GLN A 180 4.22 37.19 46.68
N GLU A 181 4.31 35.90 47.00
CA GLU A 181 4.93 35.43 48.25
C GLU A 181 6.44 35.62 48.26
N MET A 182 7.13 35.31 47.15
CA MET A 182 8.55 35.61 46.99
C MET A 182 8.85 37.11 47.11
N ALA A 183 7.96 37.99 46.62
CA ALA A 183 8.09 39.43 46.82
C ALA A 183 7.92 39.85 48.30
N LYS A 184 6.95 39.27 49.02
CA LYS A 184 6.77 39.49 50.47
C LYS A 184 7.98 39.01 51.27
N ILE A 185 8.47 37.81 51.00
CA ILE A 185 9.66 37.21 51.65
C ILE A 185 10.89 38.08 51.38
N LYS A 186 11.11 38.50 50.14
CA LYS A 186 12.23 39.38 49.78
C LYS A 186 12.17 40.75 50.47
N HIS A 187 10.98 41.32 50.61
CA HIS A 187 10.81 42.58 51.36
C HIS A 187 11.07 42.40 52.85
N LEU A 188 10.52 41.36 53.48
CA LEU A 188 10.74 41.06 54.89
C LEU A 188 12.22 40.78 55.19
N LEU A 189 12.88 40.01 54.32
CA LEU A 189 14.31 39.70 54.44
C LEU A 189 15.16 40.97 54.34
N LEU A 190 14.87 41.88 53.39
CA LEU A 190 15.55 43.17 53.27
C LEU A 190 15.36 44.07 54.51
N VAL A 191 14.17 44.05 55.14
CA VAL A 191 13.92 44.76 56.41
C VAL A 191 14.71 44.14 57.56
N MET A 192 14.80 42.81 57.63
CA MET A 192 15.63 42.12 58.63
C MET A 192 17.13 42.38 58.42
N GLU A 193 17.62 42.44 57.17
CA GLU A 193 19.00 42.84 56.86
C GLU A 193 19.30 44.27 57.31
N GLN A 194 18.35 45.21 57.14
CA GLN A 194 18.46 46.58 57.62
C GLN A 194 18.48 46.65 59.16
N GLU A 195 17.56 45.97 59.84
CA GLU A 195 17.54 45.90 61.31
C GLU A 195 18.82 45.27 61.89
N VAL A 196 19.37 44.25 61.23
CA VAL A 196 20.65 43.63 61.63
C VAL A 196 21.78 44.63 61.43
N ALA A 197 21.86 45.32 60.29
CA ALA A 197 22.90 46.32 60.04
C ALA A 197 22.85 47.50 61.03
N GLU A 198 21.65 47.95 61.43
CA GLU A 198 21.48 48.98 62.46
C GLU A 198 21.91 48.49 63.85
N LYS A 199 21.54 47.26 64.24
CA LYS A 199 21.98 46.65 65.50
C LYS A 199 23.48 46.41 65.53
N ASP A 200 24.08 46.01 64.41
CA ASP A 200 25.53 45.87 64.23
C ASP A 200 26.27 47.19 64.41
N LYS A 201 25.69 48.29 63.92
CA LYS A 201 26.21 49.65 64.14
C LYS A 201 26.10 50.05 65.61
N LEU A 202 24.93 49.89 66.23
CA LEU A 202 24.71 50.21 67.65
C LEU A 202 25.64 49.38 68.57
N LEU A 203 25.92 48.12 68.23
CA LEU A 203 26.90 47.29 68.94
C LEU A 203 28.33 47.81 68.79
N LYS A 204 28.74 48.25 67.59
CA LYS A 204 30.06 48.88 67.38
C LYS A 204 30.19 50.20 68.15
N ASP A 205 29.16 51.04 68.10
CA ASP A 205 29.11 52.32 68.80
C ASP A 205 29.18 52.09 70.33
N ASN A 206 28.36 51.19 70.89
CA ASN A 206 28.38 50.82 72.32
C ASN A 206 29.71 50.17 72.74
N ASN A 207 30.31 49.31 71.92
CA ASN A 207 31.60 48.71 72.24
C ASN A 207 32.74 49.75 72.23
N SER A 208 32.66 50.77 71.36
CA SER A 208 33.60 51.90 71.38
C SER A 208 33.47 52.75 72.65
N GLN A 209 32.25 52.98 73.13
CA GLN A 209 32.00 53.67 74.42
C GLN A 209 32.50 52.83 75.60
N MET A 210 32.27 51.51 75.56
CA MET A 210 32.77 50.59 76.59
C MET A 210 34.31 50.61 76.66
N GLU A 211 35.00 50.65 75.51
CA GLU A 211 36.47 50.71 75.49
C GLU A 211 36.99 52.09 75.97
N ALA A 212 36.31 53.18 75.62
CA ALA A 212 36.62 54.50 76.16
C ALA A 212 36.49 54.53 77.70
N LEU A 213 35.39 53.97 78.25
CA LEU A 213 35.17 53.86 79.69
C LEU A 213 36.19 52.94 80.38
N LYS A 214 36.64 51.85 79.75
CA LYS A 214 37.76 51.04 80.28
C LYS A 214 39.04 51.86 80.36
N VAL A 215 39.35 52.66 79.33
CA VAL A 215 40.53 53.54 79.31
C VAL A 215 40.42 54.62 80.40
N GLU A 216 39.22 55.12 80.71
CA GLU A 216 39.01 56.06 81.82
C GLU A 216 39.11 55.39 83.20
N LEU A 217 38.54 54.19 83.40
CA LEU A 217 38.74 53.40 84.61
C LEU A 217 40.23 53.10 84.87
N VAL A 218 41.01 52.83 83.82
CA VAL A 218 42.47 52.61 83.92
C VAL A 218 43.23 53.91 84.26
N LYS A 219 42.69 55.10 83.95
CA LYS A 219 43.22 56.38 84.45
C LYS A 219 42.84 56.60 85.91
N LEU A 220 41.55 56.42 86.26
CA LEU A 220 41.04 56.61 87.61
C LEU A 220 41.76 55.72 88.62
N ARG A 221 42.03 54.45 88.30
CA ARG A 221 42.81 53.53 89.13
C ARG A 221 44.22 54.04 89.49
N LYS A 222 44.83 54.91 88.68
CA LYS A 222 46.11 55.53 89.04
C LYS A 222 45.93 56.62 90.10
N PHE A 223 44.88 57.43 89.98
CA PHE A 223 44.53 58.42 90.99
C PHE A 223 44.07 57.77 92.30
N GLU A 224 43.42 56.59 92.24
CA GLU A 224 43.15 55.76 93.42
C GLU A 224 44.45 55.35 94.12
N GLN A 225 45.44 54.82 93.38
CA GLN A 225 46.76 54.43 93.92
C GLN A 225 47.58 55.62 94.45
N GLU A 226 47.53 56.77 93.76
CA GLU A 226 48.16 58.01 94.23
C GLU A 226 47.49 58.52 95.51
N TYR A 227 46.16 58.42 95.61
CA TYR A 227 45.41 58.77 96.82
C TYR A 227 45.70 57.82 97.99
N GLU A 228 45.75 56.50 97.76
CA GLU A 228 46.15 55.51 98.77
C GLU A 228 47.55 55.81 99.32
N SER A 229 48.53 56.08 98.44
CA SER A 229 49.89 56.46 98.85
C SER A 229 49.94 57.75 99.68
N ILE A 230 49.13 58.76 99.32
CA ILE A 230 49.03 60.02 100.08
C ILE A 230 48.34 59.79 101.43
N GLN A 231 47.36 58.88 101.51
CA GLN A 231 46.72 58.51 102.77
C GLN A 231 47.71 57.79 103.71
N ASP A 232 48.48 56.83 103.21
CA ASP A 232 49.52 56.12 103.98
C ASP A 232 50.59 57.09 104.51
N GLU A 233 51.06 58.04 103.69
CA GLU A 233 51.99 59.10 104.13
C GLU A 233 51.37 59.99 105.23
N LEU A 234 50.10 60.34 105.08
CA LEU A 234 49.38 61.19 106.02
C LEU A 234 49.11 60.47 107.36
N GLU A 235 48.75 59.18 107.33
CA GLU A 235 48.62 58.35 108.52
C GLU A 235 49.97 58.14 109.22
N SER A 236 51.05 57.89 108.46
CA SER A 236 52.43 57.85 108.96
C SER A 236 52.81 59.16 109.68
N MET A 237 52.54 60.32 109.08
CA MET A 237 52.76 61.63 109.73
C MET A 237 51.89 61.82 110.99
N ARG A 238 50.63 61.36 111.00
CA ARG A 238 49.79 61.37 112.21
C ARG A 238 50.38 60.50 113.32
N HIS A 239 50.94 59.33 113.00
CA HIS A 239 51.60 58.47 113.98
C HIS A 239 52.88 59.11 114.53
N ALA A 240 53.73 59.69 113.67
CA ALA A 240 54.93 60.41 114.09
C ALA A 240 54.60 61.61 115.01
N PHE A 241 53.64 62.45 114.62
CA PHE A 241 53.19 63.60 115.41
C PHE A 241 52.59 63.18 116.76
N ASN A 242 51.79 62.10 116.81
CA ASN A 242 51.25 61.61 118.08
C ASN A 242 52.35 61.03 118.99
N LEU A 243 53.40 60.40 118.42
CA LEU A 243 54.55 59.92 119.19
C LEU A 243 55.34 61.08 119.81
N GLU A 244 55.67 62.10 119.02
CA GLU A 244 56.36 63.31 119.49
C GLU A 244 55.52 64.06 120.54
N LYS A 245 54.22 64.23 120.30
CA LYS A 245 53.29 64.83 121.27
C LYS A 245 53.27 64.06 122.60
N ASN A 246 53.26 62.74 122.56
CA ASN A 246 53.25 61.91 123.77
C ASN A 246 54.59 62.02 124.53
N GLN A 247 55.72 62.11 123.82
CA GLN A 247 57.04 62.37 124.42
C GLN A 247 57.07 63.74 125.10
N LEU A 248 56.70 64.81 124.40
CA LEU A 248 56.62 66.17 124.95
C LEU A 248 55.67 66.28 126.15
N SER A 249 54.54 65.54 126.13
CA SER A 249 53.62 65.48 127.26
C SER A 249 54.20 64.77 128.48
N SER A 250 55.05 63.75 128.26
CA SER A 250 55.78 63.06 129.34
C SER A 250 56.85 63.97 129.96
N ASP A 251 57.64 64.65 129.12
CA ASP A 251 58.67 65.59 129.56
C ASP A 251 58.07 66.78 130.33
N LEU A 252 56.90 67.28 129.90
CA LEU A 252 56.16 68.32 130.61
C LEU A 252 55.70 67.83 131.99
N SER A 253 55.09 66.64 132.07
CA SER A 253 54.63 66.06 133.33
C SER A 253 55.77 65.90 134.35
N GLN A 254 56.96 65.47 133.89
CA GLN A 254 58.15 65.35 134.73
C GLN A 254 58.58 66.72 135.28
N ARG A 255 58.60 67.76 134.45
CA ARG A 255 58.95 69.14 134.85
C ARG A 255 57.93 69.76 135.80
N GLU A 256 56.65 69.44 135.65
CA GLU A 256 55.61 69.90 136.57
C GLU A 256 55.72 69.24 137.96
N GLU A 257 56.21 68.01 138.04
CA GLU A 257 56.51 67.33 139.31
C GLU A 257 57.69 67.98 140.04
N ASP A 258 58.79 68.26 139.32
CA ASP A 258 59.95 68.99 139.85
C ASP A 258 59.52 70.35 140.44
N VAL A 259 58.63 71.07 139.74
CA VAL A 259 58.10 72.38 140.18
C VAL A 259 57.17 72.25 141.39
N ARG A 260 56.36 71.18 141.51
CA ARG A 260 55.53 70.93 142.71
C ARG A 260 56.40 70.72 143.95
N HIS A 261 57.41 69.85 143.87
CA HIS A 261 58.33 69.60 144.98
C HIS A 261 59.09 70.84 145.47
N LEU A 262 59.40 71.79 144.57
CA LEU A 262 60.01 73.07 144.95
C LEU A 262 59.04 74.02 145.68
N LYS A 263 57.73 74.00 145.35
CA LYS A 263 56.72 74.87 145.98
C LYS A 263 56.38 74.45 147.40
N ASP A 264 56.14 73.16 147.65
CA ASP A 264 55.76 72.66 148.98
C ASP A 264 56.81 72.99 150.05
N ARG A 265 58.08 72.94 149.64
CA ARG A 265 59.26 73.30 150.45
C ARG A 265 59.30 74.79 150.86
N VAL A 266 58.61 75.68 150.15
CA VAL A 266 58.49 77.11 150.52
C VAL A 266 57.40 77.30 151.58
N ALA A 267 56.21 76.75 151.36
CA ALA A 267 55.05 76.94 152.24
C ALA A 267 55.32 76.51 153.70
N ILE A 268 56.10 75.44 153.91
CA ILE A 268 56.49 74.94 155.24
C ILE A 268 57.36 75.95 156.02
N LEU A 269 58.08 76.85 155.33
CA LEU A 269 58.87 77.91 155.97
C LEU A 269 57.99 79.07 156.43
N GLU A 270 57.01 79.46 155.61
CA GLU A 270 56.09 80.57 155.87
C GLU A 270 55.16 80.27 157.06
N GLN A 271 54.64 79.04 157.16
CA GLN A 271 53.69 78.64 158.21
C GLN A 271 54.27 78.74 159.63
N ARG A 272 55.60 78.74 159.80
CA ARG A 272 56.25 78.90 161.11
C ARG A 272 56.22 80.33 161.68
N LEU A 273 55.88 81.33 160.88
CA LEU A 273 56.04 82.74 161.24
C LEU A 273 54.84 83.34 162.01
N LEU A 274 53.65 82.73 161.93
CA LEU A 274 52.37 83.42 162.19
C LEU A 274 51.72 83.12 163.55
N SER A 275 52.17 82.12 164.31
CA SER A 275 51.43 81.55 165.45
C SER A 275 51.70 82.21 166.82
N GLY A 276 52.06 83.49 166.87
CA GLY A 276 52.55 84.16 168.08
C GLY A 276 51.62 85.23 168.68
N ASN A 277 51.15 84.99 169.90
CA ASN A 277 50.47 85.91 170.84
C ASN A 277 49.02 86.34 170.53
N SER A 278 48.12 86.14 171.52
CA SER A 278 46.82 86.82 171.68
C SER A 278 46.29 86.58 173.09
N ALA A 279 45.86 87.63 173.82
CA ALA A 279 45.14 87.53 175.10
C ALA A 279 44.43 88.85 175.47
N GLU A 280 43.10 88.75 175.68
CA GLU A 280 42.22 89.43 176.67
C GLU A 280 42.27 90.98 176.85
N LEU A 281 41.10 91.64 176.79
CA LEU A 281 40.97 93.05 176.35
C LEU A 281 39.95 93.94 177.12
N THR A 282 39.36 93.51 178.24
CA THR A 282 38.62 94.36 179.24
C THR A 282 37.55 95.37 178.74
N VAL A 283 36.25 95.10 178.93
CA VAL A 283 35.06 96.02 178.85
C VAL A 283 34.85 96.85 177.58
N ASN A 284 35.86 97.58 177.08
CA ASN A 284 36.02 97.80 175.65
C ASN A 284 35.81 96.49 174.89
N GLU A 285 36.33 95.37 175.41
CA GLU A 285 36.04 94.01 174.97
C GLU A 285 34.55 93.65 174.88
N GLN A 286 33.68 94.20 175.74
CA GLN A 286 32.24 93.94 175.71
C GLN A 286 31.51 94.84 174.70
N VAL A 287 31.92 96.10 174.56
CA VAL A 287 31.45 96.97 173.46
C VAL A 287 31.94 96.43 172.12
N GLN A 288 33.18 95.94 172.06
CA GLN A 288 33.82 95.29 170.92
C GLN A 288 33.20 93.92 170.65
N ALA A 289 32.71 93.19 171.67
CA ALA A 289 31.94 91.96 171.50
C ALA A 289 30.54 92.24 170.96
N LEU A 290 29.86 93.31 171.40
CA LEU A 290 28.57 93.74 170.83
C LEU A 290 28.74 94.32 169.41
N LEU A 291 29.85 94.99 169.11
CA LEU A 291 30.21 95.40 167.75
C LEU A 291 30.63 94.20 166.88
N ALA A 292 31.28 93.19 167.45
CA ALA A 292 31.60 91.93 166.77
C ALA A 292 30.36 91.05 166.57
N GLU A 293 29.38 91.09 167.48
CA GLU A 293 28.08 90.45 167.32
C GLU A 293 27.26 91.19 166.26
N ARG A 294 27.20 92.52 166.30
CA ARG A 294 26.61 93.33 165.22
C ARG A 294 27.26 93.01 163.87
N SER A 295 28.59 92.98 163.81
CA SER A 295 29.35 92.58 162.62
C SER A 295 29.13 91.11 162.22
N LEU A 296 28.88 90.21 163.17
CA LEU A 296 28.53 88.81 162.91
C LEU A 296 27.11 88.67 162.36
N MET A 297 26.16 89.49 162.81
CA MET A 297 24.80 89.50 162.28
C MET A 297 24.72 90.22 160.93
N GLU A 298 25.50 91.28 160.71
CA GLU A 298 25.73 91.89 159.40
C GLU A 298 26.34 90.86 158.44
N ARG A 299 27.43 90.18 158.84
CA ARG A 299 28.05 89.12 158.03
C ARG A 299 27.10 87.95 157.76
N ARG A 300 26.28 87.53 158.72
CA ARG A 300 25.24 86.49 158.51
C ARG A 300 24.13 86.94 157.58
N LEU A 301 23.80 88.23 157.57
CA LEU A 301 22.85 88.81 156.62
C LEU A 301 23.46 88.87 155.21
N GLU A 302 24.74 89.24 155.10
CA GLU A 302 25.51 89.20 153.85
C GLU A 302 25.68 87.77 153.33
N GLU A 303 26.03 86.80 154.19
CA GLU A 303 26.03 85.36 153.89
C GLU A 303 24.66 84.90 153.39
N ALA A 304 23.57 85.26 154.07
CA ALA A 304 22.20 84.93 153.63
C ALA A 304 21.84 85.58 152.28
N HIS A 305 22.27 86.81 152.01
CA HIS A 305 22.09 87.47 150.72
C HIS A 305 22.94 86.81 149.62
N LEU A 306 24.17 86.37 149.92
CA LEU A 306 25.02 85.61 149.00
C LEU A 306 24.40 84.25 148.67
N TYR A 307 23.94 83.49 149.67
CA TYR A 307 23.21 82.24 149.45
C TYR A 307 21.93 82.44 148.63
N LEU A 308 21.13 83.48 148.91
CA LEU A 308 19.95 83.79 148.10
C LEU A 308 20.32 84.20 146.66
N SER A 309 21.44 84.90 146.46
CA SER A 309 21.94 85.26 145.14
C SER A 309 22.49 84.04 144.37
N GLU A 310 23.17 83.12 145.03
CA GLU A 310 23.62 81.84 144.48
C GLU A 310 22.44 80.96 144.09
N ILE A 311 21.46 80.80 144.98
CA ILE A 311 20.21 80.09 144.71
C ILE A 311 19.48 80.72 143.51
N LYS A 312 19.35 82.05 143.45
CA LYS A 312 18.75 82.76 142.32
C LYS A 312 19.55 82.57 141.01
N SER A 313 20.89 82.57 141.08
CA SER A 313 21.76 82.27 139.94
C SER A 313 21.51 80.84 139.43
N ASN A 314 21.49 79.86 140.32
CA ASN A 314 21.25 78.45 139.98
C ASN A 314 19.84 78.22 139.39
N TRP A 315 18.80 78.88 139.92
CA TRP A 315 17.47 78.88 139.30
C TRP A 315 17.47 79.56 137.92
N SER A 316 18.18 80.67 137.74
CA SER A 316 18.30 81.34 136.44
C SER A 316 19.02 80.46 135.40
N ASN A 317 20.08 79.75 135.82
CA ASN A 317 20.84 78.83 134.99
C ASN A 317 20.02 77.58 134.61
N THR A 318 19.23 77.03 135.53
CA THR A 318 18.32 75.90 135.23
C THR A 318 17.18 76.32 134.32
N ILE A 319 16.60 77.50 134.49
CA ILE A 319 15.61 78.08 133.57
C ILE A 319 16.21 78.25 132.17
N ALA A 320 17.36 78.91 132.02
CA ALA A 320 18.01 79.10 130.72
C ALA A 320 18.39 77.77 130.02
N SER A 321 18.75 76.75 130.80
CA SER A 321 19.00 75.39 130.29
C SER A 321 17.71 74.73 129.78
N LEU A 322 16.61 74.84 130.54
CA LEU A 322 15.29 74.31 130.14
C LEU A 322 14.72 75.07 128.94
N GLU A 323 14.86 76.39 128.88
CA GLU A 323 14.47 77.22 127.71
C GLU A 323 15.26 76.81 126.47
N THR A 324 16.57 76.56 126.62
CA THR A 324 17.41 76.03 125.54
C THR A 324 16.97 74.62 125.11
N GLN A 325 16.58 73.76 126.05
CA GLN A 325 16.07 72.42 125.76
C GLN A 325 14.72 72.47 125.03
N VAL A 326 13.78 73.32 125.49
CA VAL A 326 12.50 73.56 124.82
C VAL A 326 12.71 74.11 123.42
N GLY A 327 13.60 75.09 123.23
CA GLY A 327 13.95 75.63 121.91
C GLY A 327 14.49 74.55 120.95
N ARG A 328 15.35 73.65 121.44
CA ARG A 328 15.85 72.49 120.67
C ARG A 328 14.73 71.51 120.32
N LEU A 329 13.85 71.16 121.27
CA LEU A 329 12.72 70.25 121.06
C LEU A 329 11.69 70.83 120.09
N CYS A 330 11.37 72.13 120.18
CA CYS A 330 10.49 72.81 119.23
C CYS A 330 11.09 72.82 117.81
N ARG A 331 12.41 73.04 117.68
CA ARG A 331 13.10 72.95 116.40
C ARG A 331 13.06 71.51 115.85
N GLN A 332 13.46 70.52 116.65
CA GLN A 332 13.45 69.10 116.27
C GLN A 332 12.05 68.64 115.83
N ALA A 333 10.99 69.00 116.56
CA ALA A 333 9.61 68.69 116.19
C ALA A 333 9.19 69.36 114.88
N SER A 334 9.71 70.55 114.56
CA SER A 334 9.46 71.22 113.27
C SER A 334 10.23 70.56 112.10
N GLU A 335 11.45 70.09 112.34
CA GLU A 335 12.28 69.37 111.37
C GLU A 335 11.70 67.98 111.08
N GLU A 336 11.37 67.20 112.11
CA GLU A 336 10.67 65.91 111.98
C GLU A 336 9.28 66.04 111.33
N SER A 337 8.60 67.18 111.54
CA SER A 337 7.35 67.50 110.82
C SER A 337 7.57 67.85 109.35
N ALA A 338 8.74 68.38 108.97
CA ALA A 338 9.09 68.64 107.58
C ALA A 338 9.49 67.33 106.86
N GLU A 339 10.37 66.53 107.48
CA GLU A 339 10.79 65.22 106.99
C GLU A 339 9.60 64.27 106.80
N ARG A 340 8.66 64.23 107.75
CA ARG A 340 7.42 63.45 107.63
C ARG A 340 6.59 63.85 106.40
N ARG A 341 6.43 65.14 106.14
CA ARG A 341 5.70 65.61 104.94
C ARG A 341 6.43 65.29 103.65
N GLN A 342 7.76 65.35 103.64
CA GLN A 342 8.54 64.94 102.47
C GLN A 342 8.37 63.44 102.22
N ALA A 343 8.48 62.60 103.25
CA ALA A 343 8.25 61.16 103.15
C ALA A 343 6.81 60.81 102.73
N GLU A 344 5.81 61.60 103.13
CA GLU A 344 4.43 61.47 102.66
C GLU A 344 4.29 61.81 101.17
N LEU A 345 4.93 62.88 100.68
CA LEU A 345 4.98 63.23 99.26
C LEU A 345 5.74 62.19 98.41
N ASP A 346 6.87 61.70 98.90
CA ASP A 346 7.66 60.67 98.23
C ASP A 346 6.91 59.32 98.17
N ARG A 347 6.18 58.97 99.24
CA ARG A 347 5.26 57.83 99.27
C ARG A 347 4.12 58.01 98.25
N ASP A 348 3.50 59.18 98.21
CA ASP A 348 2.30 59.39 97.38
C ASP A 348 2.63 59.53 95.89
N THR A 349 3.81 60.06 95.55
CA THR A 349 4.35 60.00 94.18
C THR A 349 4.75 58.58 93.78
N ALA A 350 5.33 57.78 94.69
CA ALA A 350 5.57 56.35 94.44
C ALA A 350 4.27 55.57 94.23
N ASN A 351 3.23 55.82 95.04
CA ASN A 351 1.90 55.22 94.88
C ASN A 351 1.24 55.59 93.53
N ALA A 352 1.35 56.86 93.12
CA ALA A 352 0.86 57.31 91.80
C ALA A 352 1.56 56.55 90.65
N LYS A 353 2.88 56.31 90.76
CA LYS A 353 3.62 55.54 89.75
C LYS A 353 3.31 54.03 89.79
N ILE A 354 3.02 53.46 90.96
CA ILE A 354 2.54 52.08 91.09
C ILE A 354 1.17 51.91 90.42
N THR A 355 0.27 52.89 90.56
CA THR A 355 -1.04 52.85 89.89
C THR A 355 -0.93 53.02 88.38
N GLU A 356 -0.09 53.95 87.89
CA GLU A 356 0.22 54.10 86.45
C GLU A 356 0.75 52.80 85.83
N LEU A 357 1.74 52.17 86.45
CA LEU A 357 2.31 50.89 86.00
C LEU A 357 1.30 49.73 86.09
N SER A 358 0.43 49.73 87.09
CA SER A 358 -0.63 48.71 87.22
C SER A 358 -1.65 48.82 86.08
N GLU A 359 -2.07 50.04 85.74
CA GLU A 359 -2.91 50.29 84.57
C GLU A 359 -2.21 49.91 83.25
N GLU A 360 -0.90 50.16 83.10
CA GLU A 360 -0.17 49.76 81.90
C GLU A 360 -0.08 48.22 81.78
N ILE A 361 0.16 47.51 82.89
CA ILE A 361 0.13 46.05 82.94
C ILE A 361 -1.25 45.51 82.54
N GLU A 362 -2.34 46.07 83.05
CA GLU A 362 -3.72 45.69 82.64
C GLU A 362 -3.97 45.95 81.15
N LYS A 363 -3.56 47.13 80.64
CA LYS A 363 -3.65 47.49 79.21
C LYS A 363 -2.76 46.63 78.32
N LEU A 364 -1.70 46.01 78.85
CA LEU A 364 -0.85 45.05 78.15
C LEU A 364 -1.44 43.64 78.21
N GLN A 365 -1.97 43.20 79.35
CA GLN A 365 -2.65 41.91 79.50
C GLN A 365 -3.84 41.80 78.54
N ALA A 366 -4.72 42.80 78.50
CA ALA A 366 -5.84 42.82 77.56
C ALA A 366 -5.39 42.75 76.07
N LYS A 367 -4.21 43.29 75.73
CA LYS A 367 -3.61 43.16 74.38
C LYS A 367 -3.02 41.77 74.12
N ILE A 368 -2.60 41.05 75.16
CA ILE A 368 -2.18 39.64 75.07
C ILE A 368 -3.42 38.77 74.87
N ASP A 369 -4.44 38.91 75.72
CA ASP A 369 -5.69 38.12 75.63
C ASP A 369 -6.36 38.24 74.24
N ILE A 370 -6.38 39.44 73.65
CA ILE A 370 -6.90 39.69 72.29
C ILE A 370 -6.02 39.03 71.21
N ARG A 371 -4.70 38.95 71.40
CA ARG A 371 -3.79 38.26 70.47
C ARG A 371 -3.93 36.76 70.58
N ASP A 372 -4.04 36.22 71.78
CA ASP A 372 -4.21 34.79 72.02
C ASP A 372 -5.57 34.31 71.49
N ALA A 373 -6.64 35.07 71.72
CA ALA A 373 -7.94 34.86 71.09
C ALA A 373 -7.97 35.06 69.56
N LYS A 374 -6.89 35.60 68.95
CA LYS A 374 -6.68 35.59 67.50
C LYS A 374 -5.84 34.38 67.06
N LEU A 375 -4.77 34.04 67.78
CA LEU A 375 -3.93 32.87 67.53
C LEU A 375 -4.77 31.58 67.59
N GLU A 376 -5.62 31.44 68.60
CA GLU A 376 -6.55 30.33 68.78
C GLU A 376 -7.54 30.15 67.61
N ARG A 377 -7.99 31.25 67.00
CA ARG A 377 -8.84 31.21 65.80
C ARG A 377 -8.06 30.81 64.56
N MET A 378 -6.88 31.40 64.34
CA MET A 378 -6.02 31.04 63.21
C MET A 378 -5.51 29.58 63.33
N ALA A 379 -5.35 29.06 64.54
CA ALA A 379 -5.02 27.65 64.79
C ALA A 379 -6.17 26.72 64.37
N LYS A 380 -7.42 27.05 64.71
CA LYS A 380 -8.61 26.30 64.29
C LYS A 380 -8.92 26.43 62.80
N GLU A 381 -8.73 27.61 62.22
CA GLU A 381 -8.80 27.84 60.77
C GLU A 381 -7.75 26.97 60.05
N LYS A 382 -6.52 26.88 60.59
CA LYS A 382 -5.48 25.98 60.08
C LYS A 382 -5.87 24.50 60.22
N GLU A 383 -6.34 24.06 61.39
CA GLU A 383 -6.73 22.66 61.65
C GLU A 383 -7.83 22.19 60.68
N ASN A 384 -8.87 23.02 60.48
CA ASN A 384 -9.93 22.77 59.50
C ASN A 384 -9.37 22.64 58.07
N LEU A 385 -8.45 23.53 57.66
CA LEU A 385 -7.82 23.47 56.34
C LEU A 385 -6.89 22.24 56.18
N GLU A 386 -6.22 21.80 57.25
CA GLU A 386 -5.44 20.56 57.25
C GLU A 386 -6.34 19.32 57.14
N GLU A 387 -7.54 19.33 57.74
CA GLU A 387 -8.54 18.28 57.53
C GLU A 387 -9.13 18.29 56.11
N ASP A 388 -9.55 19.45 55.59
CA ASP A 388 -10.07 19.58 54.22
C ASP A 388 -9.04 19.10 53.18
N LEU A 389 -7.77 19.48 53.35
CA LEU A 389 -6.67 18.99 52.50
C LEU A 389 -6.48 17.48 52.60
N LYS A 390 -6.63 16.90 53.80
CA LYS A 390 -6.55 15.45 54.02
C LYS A 390 -7.73 14.71 53.38
N GLN A 391 -8.94 15.23 53.51
CA GLN A 391 -10.13 14.69 52.84
C GLN A 391 -10.01 14.80 51.32
N LEU A 392 -9.50 15.91 50.79
CA LEU A 392 -9.31 16.12 49.35
C LEU A 392 -8.26 15.15 48.79
N LYS A 393 -7.12 14.98 49.48
CA LYS A 393 -6.10 13.97 49.13
C LYS A 393 -6.68 12.56 49.06
N SER A 394 -7.37 12.12 50.11
CA SER A 394 -8.05 10.82 50.13
C SER A 394 -9.03 10.64 48.96
N LYS A 395 -9.88 11.64 48.67
CA LYS A 395 -10.80 11.63 47.52
C LYS A 395 -10.07 11.56 46.17
N THR A 396 -8.89 12.18 46.04
CA THR A 396 -8.05 12.06 44.84
C THR A 396 -7.35 10.71 44.74
N GLU A 397 -6.83 10.17 45.83
CA GLU A 397 -6.18 8.85 45.89
C GLU A 397 -7.16 7.74 45.52
N GLU A 398 -8.39 7.75 46.06
CA GLU A 398 -9.45 6.83 45.64
C GLU A 398 -9.76 6.95 44.14
N LYS A 399 -9.82 8.18 43.61
CA LYS A 399 -10.14 8.42 42.19
C LYS A 399 -9.01 7.93 41.28
N VAL A 400 -7.76 8.11 41.69
CA VAL A 400 -6.59 7.56 41.00
C VAL A 400 -6.63 6.03 41.04
N GLY A 401 -6.93 5.41 42.19
CA GLY A 401 -7.08 3.97 42.32
C GLY A 401 -8.18 3.40 41.41
N ARG A 402 -9.37 4.02 41.39
CA ARG A 402 -10.46 3.64 40.47
C ARG A 402 -10.04 3.72 39.00
N LEU A 403 -9.39 4.82 38.59
CA LEU A 403 -8.89 4.98 37.22
C LEU A 403 -7.77 3.98 36.88
N GLN A 404 -6.91 3.61 37.83
CA GLN A 404 -5.88 2.58 37.64
C GLN A 404 -6.49 1.19 37.43
N GLU A 405 -7.53 0.83 38.19
CA GLU A 405 -8.26 -0.43 38.01
C GLU A 405 -9.02 -0.44 36.67
N GLU A 406 -9.66 0.67 36.27
CA GLU A 406 -10.29 0.83 34.96
C GLU A 406 -9.29 0.67 33.80
N ILE A 407 -8.10 1.30 33.89
CA ILE A 407 -7.01 1.18 32.90
C ILE A 407 -6.49 -0.25 32.84
N LYS A 408 -6.34 -0.93 33.98
CA LYS A 408 -5.91 -2.33 34.05
C LYS A 408 -6.93 -3.27 33.39
N MET A 409 -8.21 -3.15 33.75
CA MET A 409 -9.29 -3.92 33.13
C MET A 409 -9.38 -3.66 31.61
N ALA A 410 -9.21 -2.40 31.17
CA ALA A 410 -9.15 -2.08 29.75
C ALA A 410 -7.93 -2.70 29.04
N SER A 411 -6.77 -2.74 29.69
CA SER A 411 -5.56 -3.39 29.17
C SER A 411 -5.70 -4.91 29.07
N GLU A 412 -6.34 -5.55 30.05
CA GLU A 412 -6.61 -6.99 30.06
C GLU A 412 -7.63 -7.37 28.97
N ASN A 413 -8.71 -6.60 28.82
CA ASN A 413 -9.66 -6.74 27.71
C ASN A 413 -9.00 -6.53 26.33
N ALA A 414 -8.10 -5.55 26.20
CA ALA A 414 -7.38 -5.29 24.95
C ALA A 414 -6.44 -6.45 24.56
N LYS A 415 -5.75 -7.07 25.54
CA LYS A 415 -4.95 -8.28 25.31
C LYS A 415 -5.81 -9.46 24.85
N SER A 416 -6.94 -9.70 25.50
CA SER A 416 -7.87 -10.76 25.11
C SER A 416 -8.42 -10.55 23.68
N LEU A 417 -8.72 -9.30 23.30
CA LEU A 417 -9.12 -8.95 21.93
C LEU A 417 -7.99 -9.17 20.91
N ASP A 418 -6.75 -8.83 21.24
CA ASP A 418 -5.57 -9.09 20.40
C ASP A 418 -5.29 -10.60 20.23
N GLU A 419 -5.43 -11.40 21.29
CA GLU A 419 -5.34 -12.87 21.23
C GLU A 419 -6.45 -13.48 20.36
N MET A 420 -7.71 -13.01 20.49
CA MET A 420 -8.81 -13.44 19.63
C MET A 420 -8.60 -13.03 18.16
N LEU A 421 -8.09 -11.83 17.90
CA LEU A 421 -7.75 -11.36 16.55
C LEU A 421 -6.61 -12.18 15.94
N LYS A 422 -5.58 -12.54 16.73
CA LYS A 422 -4.50 -13.44 16.30
C LYS A 422 -5.03 -14.82 15.95
N GLY A 423 -5.88 -15.42 16.79
CA GLY A 423 -6.54 -16.70 16.50
C GLY A 423 -7.32 -16.67 15.19
N LYS A 424 -8.20 -15.66 15.02
CA LYS A 424 -8.99 -15.48 13.80
C LYS A 424 -8.14 -15.17 12.56
N LYS A 425 -6.97 -14.54 12.71
CA LYS A 425 -5.99 -14.35 11.63
C LYS A 425 -5.33 -15.67 11.23
N CYS A 426 -4.96 -16.52 12.18
CA CYS A 426 -4.45 -17.87 11.89
C CYS A 426 -5.49 -18.73 11.16
N GLU A 427 -6.74 -18.77 11.66
CA GLU A 427 -7.86 -19.49 11.01
C GLU A 427 -8.06 -19.02 9.54
N LEU A 428 -7.95 -17.71 9.29
CA LEU A 428 -8.06 -17.15 7.94
C LEU A 428 -6.85 -17.50 7.06
N GLU A 429 -5.62 -17.47 7.60
CA GLU A 429 -4.40 -17.89 6.89
C GLU A 429 -4.40 -19.38 6.55
N GLU A 430 -5.00 -20.22 7.40
CA GLU A 430 -5.24 -21.64 7.11
C GLU A 430 -6.32 -21.81 6.03
N SER A 431 -7.46 -21.12 6.14
CA SER A 431 -8.52 -21.13 5.12
C SER A 431 -8.01 -20.67 3.74
N ILE A 432 -7.13 -19.66 3.69
CA ILE A 432 -6.48 -19.19 2.47
C ILE A 432 -5.53 -20.26 1.90
N ARG A 433 -4.78 -20.96 2.75
CA ARG A 433 -3.86 -22.03 2.35
C ARG A 433 -4.61 -23.24 1.78
N GLU A 434 -5.74 -23.62 2.40
CA GLU A 434 -6.64 -24.66 1.90
C GLU A 434 -7.25 -24.28 0.54
N TYR A 435 -7.72 -23.03 0.39
CA TYR A 435 -8.25 -22.54 -0.89
C TYR A 435 -7.18 -22.52 -1.99
N GLN A 436 -5.94 -22.11 -1.68
CA GLN A 436 -4.81 -22.14 -2.62
C GLN A 436 -4.48 -23.58 -3.05
N GLU A 437 -4.48 -24.52 -2.12
CA GLU A 437 -4.23 -25.94 -2.40
C GLU A 437 -5.35 -26.56 -3.25
N LEU A 438 -6.62 -26.29 -2.93
CA LEU A 438 -7.76 -26.74 -3.72
C LEU A 438 -7.75 -26.12 -5.14
N SER A 439 -7.38 -24.84 -5.25
CA SER A 439 -7.22 -24.18 -6.55
C SER A 439 -6.04 -24.76 -7.36
N ARG A 440 -4.98 -25.24 -6.70
CA ARG A 440 -3.85 -25.92 -7.33
C ARG A 440 -4.26 -27.31 -7.84
N GLN A 441 -5.02 -28.06 -7.06
CA GLN A 441 -5.58 -29.35 -7.45
C GLN A 441 -6.53 -29.21 -8.65
N TYR A 442 -7.47 -28.26 -8.60
CA TYR A 442 -8.37 -27.97 -9.72
C TYR A 442 -7.63 -27.58 -11.01
N MET A 443 -6.54 -26.80 -10.91
CA MET A 443 -5.71 -26.47 -12.07
C MET A 443 -4.97 -27.69 -12.64
N ASN A 444 -4.53 -28.63 -11.80
CA ASN A 444 -3.94 -29.89 -12.26
C ASN A 444 -4.98 -30.76 -12.97
N GLU A 445 -6.15 -30.99 -12.36
CA GLU A 445 -7.26 -31.72 -12.99
C GLU A 445 -7.69 -31.08 -14.32
N ARG A 446 -7.72 -29.75 -14.39
CA ARG A 446 -8.02 -28.97 -15.60
C ARG A 446 -7.02 -29.26 -16.73
N ASN A 447 -5.73 -29.38 -16.38
CA ASN A 447 -4.64 -29.65 -17.32
C ASN A 447 -4.62 -31.13 -17.75
N GLU A 448 -4.77 -32.07 -16.82
CA GLU A 448 -4.88 -33.51 -17.11
C GLU A 448 -6.08 -33.79 -18.01
N LYS A 449 -7.24 -33.19 -17.72
CA LYS A 449 -8.41 -33.25 -18.60
C LYS A 449 -8.12 -32.67 -19.99
N SER A 450 -7.39 -31.57 -20.10
CA SER A 450 -7.02 -31.00 -21.40
C SER A 450 -6.09 -31.93 -22.20
N ALA A 451 -5.15 -32.60 -21.53
CA ALA A 451 -4.27 -33.58 -22.17
C ALA A 451 -5.04 -34.83 -22.63
N LEU A 452 -5.99 -35.32 -21.83
CA LEU A 452 -6.89 -36.41 -22.20
C LEU A 452 -7.85 -36.00 -23.33
N GLU A 453 -8.31 -34.75 -23.37
CA GLU A 453 -9.10 -34.22 -24.50
C GLU A 453 -8.28 -34.17 -25.79
N GLU A 454 -7.01 -33.75 -25.74
CA GLU A 454 -6.08 -33.84 -26.88
C GLU A 454 -5.79 -35.29 -27.31
N GLU A 455 -5.55 -36.21 -26.37
CA GLU A 455 -5.32 -37.62 -26.67
C GLU A 455 -6.57 -38.26 -27.29
N CYS A 456 -7.76 -37.92 -26.80
CA CYS A 456 -9.04 -38.32 -27.41
C CYS A 456 -9.27 -37.72 -28.81
N ILE A 457 -8.64 -36.60 -29.16
CA ILE A 457 -8.64 -36.07 -30.54
C ILE A 457 -7.68 -36.90 -31.40
N LYS A 458 -6.43 -37.08 -30.96
CA LYS A 458 -5.40 -37.86 -31.65
C LYS A 458 -5.90 -39.29 -31.94
N VAL A 459 -6.53 -39.96 -30.98
CA VAL A 459 -7.11 -41.31 -31.16
C VAL A 459 -8.28 -41.32 -32.16
N LYS A 460 -9.08 -40.26 -32.26
CA LYS A 460 -10.13 -40.16 -33.31
C LYS A 460 -9.53 -39.97 -34.69
N GLU A 461 -8.51 -39.12 -34.83
CA GLU A 461 -7.78 -38.92 -36.08
C GLU A 461 -7.11 -40.22 -36.55
N LEU A 462 -6.47 -40.96 -35.64
CA LEU A 462 -5.90 -42.29 -35.90
C LEU A 462 -6.98 -43.30 -36.35
N LEU A 463 -8.15 -43.31 -35.71
CA LEU A 463 -9.27 -44.17 -36.09
C LEU A 463 -9.89 -43.77 -37.45
N GLU A 464 -9.90 -42.48 -37.80
CA GLU A 464 -10.40 -42.00 -39.09
C GLU A 464 -9.44 -42.31 -40.25
N MET A 465 -8.12 -42.22 -40.04
CA MET A 465 -7.16 -42.68 -41.05
C MET A 465 -7.17 -44.22 -41.20
N GLU A 466 -7.37 -44.98 -40.12
CA GLU A 466 -7.47 -46.45 -40.19
C GLU A 466 -8.73 -46.88 -40.95
N LYS A 467 -9.87 -46.22 -40.70
CA LYS A 467 -11.10 -46.43 -41.47
C LYS A 467 -10.90 -46.15 -42.96
N LYS A 468 -10.27 -45.02 -43.32
CA LYS A 468 -9.95 -44.68 -44.72
C LYS A 468 -9.03 -45.73 -45.35
N LEU A 469 -7.96 -46.12 -44.66
CA LEU A 469 -7.04 -47.15 -45.14
C LEU A 469 -7.74 -48.51 -45.34
N ASN A 470 -8.69 -48.87 -44.47
CA ASN A 470 -9.49 -50.08 -44.60
C ASN A 470 -10.54 -49.97 -45.73
N GLU A 471 -11.10 -48.78 -45.97
CA GLU A 471 -11.99 -48.50 -47.10
C GLU A 471 -11.22 -48.57 -48.44
N ASP A 472 -10.06 -47.92 -48.53
CA ASP A 472 -9.12 -48.00 -49.66
C ASP A 472 -8.68 -49.46 -49.93
N MET A 473 -8.36 -50.21 -48.87
CA MET A 473 -8.02 -51.64 -48.95
C MET A 473 -9.21 -52.48 -49.45
N SER A 474 -10.43 -52.18 -48.99
CA SER A 474 -11.64 -52.87 -49.47
C SER A 474 -11.92 -52.56 -50.95
N ILE A 475 -11.69 -51.33 -51.40
CA ILE A 475 -11.81 -50.92 -52.81
C ILE A 475 -10.74 -51.62 -53.66
N ALA A 476 -9.50 -51.71 -53.17
CA ALA A 476 -8.42 -52.43 -53.84
C ALA A 476 -8.71 -53.95 -53.97
N LEU A 477 -9.21 -54.58 -52.89
CA LEU A 477 -9.59 -55.99 -52.90
C LEU A 477 -10.79 -56.28 -53.82
N GLU A 478 -11.77 -55.38 -53.91
CA GLU A 478 -12.89 -55.54 -54.84
C GLU A 478 -12.46 -55.32 -56.29
N LYS A 479 -11.52 -54.41 -56.54
CA LYS A 479 -10.89 -54.24 -57.86
C LYS A 479 -10.06 -55.47 -58.26
N GLU A 480 -9.30 -56.07 -57.35
CA GLU A 480 -8.56 -57.31 -57.62
C GLU A 480 -9.49 -58.51 -57.84
N ARG A 481 -10.63 -58.57 -57.13
CA ARG A 481 -11.72 -59.53 -57.42
C ARG A 481 -12.27 -59.33 -58.83
N GLN A 482 -12.59 -58.10 -59.22
CA GLN A 482 -13.11 -57.82 -60.55
C GLN A 482 -12.09 -58.14 -61.65
N GLU A 483 -10.82 -57.77 -61.48
CA GLU A 483 -9.74 -58.11 -62.43
C GLU A 483 -9.52 -59.63 -62.52
N LYS A 484 -9.65 -60.36 -61.41
CA LYS A 484 -9.61 -61.83 -61.40
C LYS A 484 -10.80 -62.43 -62.16
N ASP A 485 -12.01 -61.92 -61.96
CA ASP A 485 -13.21 -62.45 -62.60
C ASP A 485 -13.23 -62.10 -64.11
N ASP A 486 -12.77 -60.91 -64.51
CA ASP A 486 -12.48 -60.55 -65.91
C ASP A 486 -11.44 -61.49 -66.55
N MET A 487 -10.36 -61.82 -65.82
CA MET A 487 -9.35 -62.78 -66.27
C MET A 487 -9.88 -64.21 -66.31
N MET A 488 -10.84 -64.58 -65.45
CA MET A 488 -11.53 -65.87 -65.48
C MET A 488 -12.48 -65.96 -66.69
N MET A 489 -13.18 -64.88 -67.03
CA MET A 489 -13.99 -64.77 -68.26
C MET A 489 -13.10 -64.90 -69.50
N ARG A 490 -12.00 -64.15 -69.60
CA ARG A 490 -11.03 -64.28 -70.71
C ARG A 490 -10.44 -65.68 -70.82
N ASN A 491 -10.18 -66.36 -69.71
CA ASN A 491 -9.68 -67.74 -69.72
C ASN A 491 -10.76 -68.72 -70.22
N ALA A 492 -12.05 -68.48 -69.91
CA ALA A 492 -13.16 -69.23 -70.48
C ALA A 492 -13.32 -68.97 -72.00
N GLU A 493 -13.22 -67.72 -72.44
CA GLU A 493 -13.22 -67.32 -73.87
C GLU A 493 -12.09 -68.01 -74.65
N ILE A 494 -10.84 -67.88 -74.18
CA ILE A 494 -9.67 -68.53 -74.79
C ILE A 494 -9.81 -70.06 -74.77
N SER A 495 -10.37 -70.65 -73.70
CA SER A 495 -10.64 -72.09 -73.63
C SER A 495 -11.68 -72.53 -74.67
N GLN A 496 -12.70 -71.71 -74.92
CA GLN A 496 -13.72 -71.94 -75.95
C GLN A 496 -13.12 -71.79 -77.36
N GLU A 497 -12.30 -70.77 -77.63
CA GLU A 497 -11.57 -70.62 -78.89
C GLU A 497 -10.65 -71.82 -79.16
N VAL A 498 -9.89 -72.27 -78.16
CA VAL A 498 -9.04 -73.47 -78.24
C VAL A 498 -9.89 -74.73 -78.48
N GLN A 499 -11.09 -74.83 -77.93
CA GLN A 499 -12.00 -75.96 -78.17
C GLN A 499 -12.57 -75.95 -79.60
N LEU A 500 -12.90 -74.77 -80.15
CA LEU A 500 -13.31 -74.59 -81.55
C LEU A 500 -12.17 -74.90 -82.52
N ALA A 501 -10.95 -74.40 -82.26
CA ALA A 501 -9.77 -74.73 -83.05
C ALA A 501 -9.47 -76.25 -83.04
N LYS A 502 -9.58 -76.89 -81.87
CA LYS A 502 -9.50 -78.36 -81.75
C LYS A 502 -10.65 -79.11 -82.43
N GLN A 503 -11.76 -78.46 -82.79
CA GLN A 503 -12.80 -79.07 -83.62
C GLN A 503 -12.45 -78.95 -85.11
N GLY A 504 -12.06 -77.77 -85.58
CA GLY A 504 -11.62 -77.57 -86.97
C GLY A 504 -10.44 -78.46 -87.36
N ILE A 505 -9.49 -78.69 -86.44
CA ILE A 505 -8.40 -79.67 -86.64
C ILE A 505 -8.95 -81.08 -86.83
N ARG A 506 -9.90 -81.54 -86.00
CA ARG A 506 -10.51 -82.88 -86.14
C ARG A 506 -11.32 -83.04 -87.43
N GLU A 507 -11.95 -81.97 -87.91
CA GLU A 507 -12.65 -81.96 -89.20
C GLU A 507 -11.65 -82.11 -90.37
N GLN A 508 -10.50 -81.41 -90.31
CA GLN A 508 -9.39 -81.60 -91.26
C GLN A 508 -8.71 -82.99 -91.14
N GLU A 509 -8.59 -83.56 -89.94
CA GLU A 509 -8.09 -84.92 -89.72
C GLU A 509 -9.01 -85.97 -90.37
N MET A 510 -10.34 -85.79 -90.31
CA MET A 510 -11.28 -86.66 -91.04
C MET A 510 -11.21 -86.46 -92.55
N GLU A 511 -11.15 -85.22 -93.05
CA GLU A 511 -11.04 -84.94 -94.49
C GLU A 511 -9.75 -85.50 -95.08
N THR A 512 -8.62 -85.35 -94.40
CA THR A 512 -7.33 -85.93 -94.81
C THR A 512 -7.34 -87.47 -94.73
N SER A 513 -8.01 -88.07 -93.74
CA SER A 513 -8.22 -89.53 -93.67
C SER A 513 -9.07 -90.05 -94.84
N GLU A 514 -10.13 -89.35 -95.22
CA GLU A 514 -10.91 -89.67 -96.42
C GLU A 514 -10.09 -89.55 -97.71
N LEU A 515 -9.25 -88.53 -97.83
CA LEU A 515 -8.36 -88.33 -98.98
C LEU A 515 -7.29 -89.43 -99.06
N GLN A 516 -6.72 -89.85 -97.93
CA GLN A 516 -5.81 -91.01 -97.86
C GLN A 516 -6.51 -92.32 -98.28
N SER A 517 -7.76 -92.54 -97.83
CA SER A 517 -8.56 -93.70 -98.25
C SER A 517 -8.83 -93.70 -99.77
N LYS A 518 -9.16 -92.53 -100.32
CA LYS A 518 -9.36 -92.33 -101.77
C LYS A 518 -8.07 -92.60 -102.55
N LEU A 519 -6.91 -92.11 -102.10
CA LEU A 519 -5.59 -92.38 -102.68
C LEU A 519 -5.26 -93.88 -102.71
N ALA A 520 -5.35 -94.58 -101.57
CA ALA A 520 -5.10 -96.02 -101.50
C ALA A 520 -6.01 -96.84 -102.44
N SER A 521 -7.25 -96.39 -102.65
CA SER A 521 -8.18 -97.01 -103.61
C SER A 521 -7.79 -96.83 -105.08
N LEU A 522 -7.05 -95.75 -105.40
CA LEU A 522 -6.56 -95.45 -106.74
C LEU A 522 -5.22 -96.14 -107.02
N GLU A 523 -4.31 -96.17 -106.04
CA GLU A 523 -3.05 -96.92 -106.11
C GLU A 523 -3.29 -98.41 -106.38
N LYS A 524 -4.29 -99.01 -105.72
CA LYS A 524 -4.68 -100.40 -105.99
C LYS A 524 -5.13 -100.62 -107.45
N LYS A 525 -5.95 -99.72 -108.00
CA LYS A 525 -6.40 -99.78 -109.39
C LYS A 525 -5.25 -99.58 -110.38
N LEU A 526 -4.28 -98.75 -110.03
CA LEU A 526 -3.05 -98.55 -110.83
C LEU A 526 -2.23 -99.85 -110.87
N ALA A 527 -2.07 -100.53 -109.74
CA ALA A 527 -1.35 -101.81 -109.64
C ALA A 527 -2.07 -102.96 -110.37
N GLU A 528 -3.40 -102.97 -110.37
CA GLU A 528 -4.19 -103.91 -111.17
C GLU A 528 -4.01 -103.66 -112.68
N LYS A 529 -3.99 -102.40 -113.13
CA LYS A 529 -3.73 -102.05 -114.54
C LYS A 529 -2.28 -102.26 -115.00
N GLY A 530 -1.29 -102.15 -114.11
CA GLY A 530 0.10 -102.51 -114.42
C GLY A 530 0.24 -103.97 -114.86
N LYS A 531 -0.43 -104.90 -114.16
CA LYS A 531 -0.37 -106.34 -114.47
C LYS A 531 -1.01 -106.70 -115.82
N GLU A 532 -2.07 -105.99 -116.22
CA GLU A 532 -2.63 -106.15 -117.58
C GLU A 532 -1.62 -105.68 -118.64
N LEU A 533 -0.94 -104.55 -118.41
CA LEU A 533 0.04 -103.98 -119.33
C LEU A 533 1.24 -104.92 -119.57
N ASP A 534 1.76 -105.55 -118.51
CA ASP A 534 2.88 -106.50 -118.60
C ASP A 534 2.53 -107.73 -119.45
N SER A 535 1.28 -108.22 -119.34
CA SER A 535 0.81 -109.37 -120.12
C SER A 535 0.69 -109.05 -121.62
N LEU A 536 0.14 -107.88 -121.97
CA LEU A 536 0.10 -107.38 -123.35
C LEU A 536 1.49 -107.06 -123.91
N SER A 537 2.46 -106.73 -123.05
CA SER A 537 3.85 -106.53 -123.48
C SER A 537 4.55 -107.83 -123.89
N HIS A 538 4.16 -108.99 -123.34
CA HIS A 538 4.71 -110.30 -123.73
C HIS A 538 4.18 -110.76 -125.11
N GLU A 539 2.87 -110.65 -125.36
CA GLU A 539 2.32 -110.95 -126.70
C GLU A 539 2.94 -110.05 -127.78
N LYS A 540 3.22 -108.78 -127.44
CA LYS A 540 3.90 -107.84 -128.33
C LYS A 540 5.32 -108.29 -128.69
N THR A 541 6.09 -108.87 -127.76
CA THR A 541 7.47 -109.32 -128.05
C THR A 541 7.51 -110.55 -128.95
N ASP A 542 6.60 -111.51 -128.78
CA ASP A 542 6.55 -112.72 -129.61
C ASP A 542 6.10 -112.39 -131.05
N LEU A 543 5.17 -111.45 -131.22
CA LEU A 543 4.77 -110.97 -132.55
C LEU A 543 5.90 -110.21 -133.27
N LEU A 544 6.74 -109.45 -132.55
CA LEU A 544 7.89 -108.76 -133.12
C LEU A 544 8.96 -109.74 -133.63
N ALA A 545 9.20 -110.85 -132.92
CA ALA A 545 10.09 -111.91 -133.40
C ALA A 545 9.60 -112.52 -134.73
N ARG A 546 8.28 -112.63 -134.93
CA ARG A 546 7.67 -113.17 -136.15
C ARG A 546 7.69 -112.19 -137.34
N ILE A 547 7.75 -110.88 -137.08
CA ILE A 547 7.89 -109.85 -138.11
C ILE A 547 9.30 -109.87 -138.72
N GLY A 548 10.35 -110.02 -137.91
CA GLY A 548 11.74 -110.06 -138.37
C GLY A 548 12.12 -111.24 -139.28
N GLU A 549 11.29 -112.29 -139.34
CA GLU A 549 11.42 -113.37 -140.34
C GLU A 549 10.86 -112.97 -141.72
N LEU A 550 9.85 -112.10 -141.77
CA LEU A 550 9.19 -111.64 -143.00
C LEU A 550 9.90 -110.44 -143.63
N GLU A 551 10.49 -109.55 -142.83
CA GLU A 551 11.24 -108.38 -143.33
C GLU A 551 12.43 -108.77 -144.22
N LYS A 552 13.02 -109.97 -144.01
CA LYS A 552 14.07 -110.51 -144.88
C LYS A 552 13.59 -110.88 -146.29
N LEU A 553 12.30 -111.17 -146.47
CA LEU A 553 11.70 -111.49 -147.79
C LEU A 553 11.22 -110.25 -148.54
N GLU A 554 10.85 -109.17 -147.84
CA GLU A 554 10.50 -107.90 -148.48
C GLU A 554 11.76 -107.13 -148.97
N ALA A 555 12.90 -107.31 -148.28
CA ALA A 555 14.17 -106.67 -148.62
C ALA A 555 14.74 -107.05 -150.01
N GLU A 556 14.48 -108.27 -150.50
CA GLU A 556 14.87 -108.70 -151.85
C GLU A 556 13.98 -108.10 -152.95
N LYS A 557 12.88 -107.44 -152.58
CA LYS A 557 11.82 -106.96 -153.49
C LYS A 557 11.78 -105.43 -153.63
N GLU A 558 12.04 -104.67 -152.55
CA GLU A 558 12.05 -103.19 -152.63
C GLU A 558 13.24 -102.59 -153.40
N LEU A 559 14.32 -103.36 -153.61
CA LEU A 559 15.40 -102.96 -154.53
C LEU A 559 14.90 -102.72 -155.98
N ALA A 560 13.69 -103.18 -156.32
CA ALA A 560 13.07 -103.05 -157.63
C ALA A 560 11.95 -101.99 -157.75
N SER A 561 11.58 -101.24 -156.71
CA SER A 561 10.43 -100.30 -156.77
C SER A 561 10.78 -98.81 -156.62
N THR A 562 11.63 -98.46 -155.66
CA THR A 562 11.83 -97.04 -155.27
C THR A 562 12.57 -96.21 -156.33
N THR A 563 13.47 -96.82 -157.12
CA THR A 563 14.18 -96.14 -158.22
C THR A 563 13.27 -95.68 -159.37
N GLU A 564 12.06 -96.25 -159.51
CA GLU A 564 11.08 -95.81 -160.51
C GLU A 564 10.34 -94.52 -160.13
N LYS A 565 10.27 -94.18 -158.83
CA LYS A 565 9.55 -92.99 -158.33
C LYS A 565 10.38 -91.71 -158.39
N ASP A 566 11.68 -91.78 -158.07
CA ASP A 566 12.56 -90.61 -158.16
C ASP A 566 12.70 -90.08 -159.60
N LEU A 567 12.66 -90.99 -160.59
CA LEU A 567 12.62 -90.67 -162.01
C LEU A 567 11.33 -89.95 -162.47
N LYS A 568 10.29 -89.86 -161.64
CA LYS A 568 9.03 -89.16 -161.96
C LYS A 568 8.80 -87.90 -161.12
N SER A 569 9.16 -87.92 -159.84
CA SER A 569 9.00 -86.74 -158.97
C SER A 569 9.99 -85.62 -159.30
N ARG A 570 11.28 -85.94 -159.51
CA ARG A 570 12.31 -84.90 -159.64
C ARG A 570 12.23 -84.14 -160.96
N ILE A 571 11.69 -84.75 -162.01
CA ILE A 571 11.40 -84.09 -163.30
C ILE A 571 10.46 -82.89 -163.07
N SER A 572 9.40 -83.05 -162.29
CA SER A 572 8.36 -82.00 -162.11
C SER A 572 8.81 -80.78 -161.28
N GLN A 573 9.90 -80.87 -160.51
CA GLN A 573 10.46 -79.74 -159.75
C GLN A 573 11.66 -79.08 -160.43
N LEU A 574 12.42 -79.84 -161.24
CA LEU A 574 13.55 -79.29 -162.00
C LEU A 574 13.12 -78.27 -163.06
N GLU A 575 11.87 -78.27 -163.49
CA GLU A 575 11.33 -77.33 -164.49
C GLU A 575 11.08 -75.91 -163.95
N ASN A 576 10.87 -75.73 -162.64
CA ASN A 576 10.47 -74.42 -162.07
C ASN A 576 11.54 -73.72 -161.22
N GLU A 577 12.33 -74.43 -160.38
CA GLU A 577 13.42 -73.77 -159.63
C GLU A 577 14.59 -73.29 -160.53
N LEU A 578 14.67 -73.78 -161.77
CA LEU A 578 15.70 -73.40 -162.74
C LEU A 578 15.57 -71.94 -163.22
N PHE A 579 14.43 -71.29 -163.00
CA PHE A 579 14.20 -69.90 -163.41
C PHE A 579 14.82 -68.88 -162.43
N ASP A 580 14.45 -68.94 -161.15
CA ASP A 580 14.80 -67.88 -160.19
C ASP A 580 16.24 -67.96 -159.64
N LYS A 581 16.87 -69.15 -159.63
CA LYS A 581 18.29 -69.28 -159.22
C LYS A 581 19.26 -68.52 -160.13
N ASN A 582 18.83 -68.05 -161.30
CA ASN A 582 19.66 -67.33 -162.25
C ASN A 582 19.83 -65.81 -161.96
N LYS A 583 19.07 -65.23 -161.01
CA LYS A 583 19.05 -63.76 -160.79
C LYS A 583 19.92 -63.29 -159.62
N SER A 584 19.89 -63.98 -158.47
CA SER A 584 20.63 -63.57 -157.25
C SER A 584 22.05 -64.12 -157.12
N ILE A 585 22.53 -64.88 -158.11
CA ILE A 585 23.97 -65.20 -158.29
C ILE A 585 24.82 -63.91 -158.39
N LYS A 586 24.21 -62.74 -158.67
CA LYS A 586 24.88 -61.43 -158.67
C LYS A 586 25.33 -60.89 -157.30
N MET A 587 24.97 -61.49 -156.16
CA MET A 587 25.57 -61.13 -154.86
C MET A 587 26.71 -62.06 -154.40
N LEU A 588 27.18 -62.96 -155.26
CA LEU A 588 28.33 -63.85 -155.04
C LEU A 588 29.69 -63.10 -155.14
N GLN A 589 29.77 -61.84 -154.69
CA GLN A 589 30.91 -60.96 -155.00
C GLN A 589 31.36 -59.97 -153.91
N GLN A 590 30.74 -59.94 -152.72
CA GLN A 590 31.25 -59.14 -151.58
C GLN A 590 31.86 -59.99 -150.45
N ARG A 591 31.41 -61.24 -150.28
CA ARG A 591 32.08 -62.23 -149.41
C ARG A 591 33.35 -62.76 -150.09
N LEU A 592 34.44 -61.96 -150.12
CA LEU A 592 35.85 -62.38 -150.33
C LEU A 592 36.90 -61.23 -150.41
N SER A 593 36.54 -59.97 -150.13
CA SER A 593 37.50 -58.84 -150.03
C SER A 593 37.28 -58.11 -148.69
N ASP A 594 38.11 -58.29 -147.66
CA ASP A 594 39.26 -59.20 -147.53
C ASP A 594 39.16 -59.94 -146.17
N MET A 595 39.44 -61.25 -146.03
CA MET A 595 40.40 -62.13 -146.73
C MET A 595 41.87 -61.73 -146.46
N LYS A 596 42.83 -62.54 -146.95
CA LYS A 596 44.21 -62.13 -147.28
C LYS A 596 44.88 -61.07 -146.38
N LYS A 597 45.16 -61.44 -145.12
CA LYS A 597 46.35 -61.13 -144.27
C LYS A 597 45.91 -61.17 -142.80
N THR A 598 46.52 -61.91 -141.88
CA THR A 598 47.65 -62.86 -141.95
C THR A 598 47.41 -63.87 -140.82
N LEU A 599 47.19 -65.16 -141.08
CA LEU A 599 48.16 -66.19 -141.52
C LEU A 599 49.29 -66.46 -140.52
N GLN A 600 49.01 -67.37 -139.58
CA GLN A 600 49.87 -68.53 -139.26
C GLN A 600 51.39 -68.31 -139.43
N ARG A 601 52.06 -67.84 -138.37
CA ARG A 601 53.45 -68.14 -137.95
C ARG A 601 53.77 -67.31 -136.69
N GLU A 602 54.77 -67.79 -135.93
CA GLU A 602 55.48 -67.10 -134.84
C GLU A 602 54.70 -66.96 -133.51
N LEU A 603 55.13 -67.52 -132.37
CA LEU A 603 56.31 -68.36 -132.08
C LEU A 603 56.43 -69.59 -133.01
N LYS A 604 57.57 -70.29 -132.90
CA LYS A 604 57.65 -71.72 -133.23
C LYS A 604 56.57 -72.45 -132.39
N VAL A 605 55.56 -73.14 -132.93
CA VAL A 605 55.09 -73.30 -134.33
C VAL A 605 53.58 -73.70 -134.26
N PRO A 606 52.75 -73.60 -135.33
CA PRO A 606 51.27 -73.61 -135.23
C PRO A 606 50.59 -75.00 -135.42
N ILE A 607 49.24 -75.11 -135.21
CA ILE A 607 48.21 -75.91 -135.99
C ILE A 607 46.97 -76.43 -135.16
N THR A 608 45.71 -76.17 -135.65
CA THR A 608 44.37 -76.85 -135.40
C THR A 608 43.68 -76.91 -134.01
N THR A 609 42.36 -77.18 -133.81
CA THR A 609 41.05 -76.78 -134.47
C THR A 609 39.80 -77.21 -133.63
N ILE A 610 38.78 -76.31 -133.53
CA ILE A 610 37.29 -76.51 -133.58
C ILE A 610 36.53 -77.25 -132.43
N ASP A 611 35.27 -76.78 -132.24
CA ASP A 611 34.01 -77.37 -131.70
C ASP A 611 33.67 -78.80 -132.27
N PRO A 612 32.49 -79.47 -132.10
CA PRO A 612 31.19 -79.06 -131.53
C PRO A 612 31.12 -79.18 -129.99
N GLY A 613 30.10 -78.65 -129.29
CA GLY A 613 28.87 -77.99 -129.78
C GLY A 613 27.65 -78.93 -129.73
N GLY A 614 26.51 -78.44 -129.20
CA GLY A 614 25.34 -79.27 -128.86
C GLY A 614 25.30 -79.57 -127.35
N ALA A 615 24.79 -78.69 -126.49
CA ALA A 615 23.41 -78.16 -126.37
C ALA A 615 22.42 -79.18 -125.75
N ASP A 616 21.60 -78.83 -124.77
CA ASP A 616 21.51 -77.53 -124.06
C ASP A 616 20.73 -77.63 -122.74
N SER A 617 20.80 -76.55 -121.94
CA SER A 617 19.77 -76.09 -120.98
C SER A 617 19.41 -76.97 -119.76
N ASP A 618 19.12 -76.46 -118.57
CA ASP A 618 19.44 -75.22 -117.82
C ASP A 618 18.91 -75.48 -116.37
N GLY A 619 19.30 -74.85 -115.27
CA GLY A 619 20.32 -73.83 -114.97
C GLY A 619 20.59 -73.84 -113.45
N PHE A 620 21.76 -73.36 -113.00
CA PHE A 620 22.29 -73.66 -111.66
C PHE A 620 22.35 -72.44 -110.71
N ILE A 621 21.75 -72.63 -109.52
CA ILE A 621 22.18 -72.21 -108.16
C ILE A 621 23.41 -71.27 -108.07
N SER A 622 23.38 -70.19 -107.24
CA SER A 622 24.41 -69.96 -106.19
C SER A 622 24.19 -68.76 -105.24
N PRO A 623 24.77 -68.79 -104.01
CA PRO A 623 24.76 -67.73 -103.01
C PRO A 623 26.17 -67.16 -102.65
N TYR A 624 26.26 -66.42 -101.53
CA TYR A 624 27.47 -66.07 -100.73
C TYR A 624 28.55 -65.12 -101.34
N ALA A 625 28.91 -64.06 -100.59
CA ALA A 625 30.24 -63.92 -99.93
C ALA A 625 30.55 -62.52 -99.33
N SER A 626 31.14 -62.53 -98.13
CA SER A 626 32.28 -61.73 -97.61
C SER A 626 32.46 -60.19 -97.81
N SER A 627 32.89 -59.58 -96.68
CA SER A 627 34.03 -58.66 -96.50
C SER A 627 33.93 -57.10 -96.60
N THR A 628 34.42 -56.48 -95.52
CA THR A 628 35.21 -55.22 -95.40
C THR A 628 34.64 -53.80 -95.61
N SER A 629 34.77 -53.00 -94.53
CA SER A 629 35.31 -51.62 -94.46
C SER A 629 34.39 -50.39 -94.22
N ALA A 630 34.86 -49.56 -93.27
CA ALA A 630 34.74 -48.09 -93.12
C ALA A 630 33.39 -47.37 -92.86
N GLY A 631 33.29 -46.75 -91.66
CA GLY A 631 32.47 -45.56 -91.37
C GLY A 631 31.06 -45.84 -90.77
N ALA A 632 30.52 -45.02 -89.88
CA ALA A 632 31.10 -43.93 -89.06
C ALA A 632 30.15 -43.57 -87.88
N ASN A 633 30.68 -42.95 -86.80
CA ASN A 633 29.95 -42.25 -85.71
C ASN A 633 29.08 -43.15 -84.78
N SER A 634 28.66 -42.77 -83.56
CA SER A 634 29.12 -41.83 -82.50
C SER A 634 28.10 -41.92 -81.34
N ALA A 635 28.41 -42.01 -80.04
CA ALA A 635 29.67 -42.21 -79.29
C ALA A 635 29.35 -42.93 -77.94
N VAL A 636 30.10 -42.65 -76.86
CA VAL A 636 30.05 -43.30 -75.52
C VAL A 636 30.34 -42.24 -74.43
N ILE A 637 30.01 -42.48 -73.15
CA ILE A 637 30.84 -42.25 -71.91
C ILE A 637 29.99 -42.18 -70.63
N THR A 638 30.59 -42.58 -69.50
CA THR A 638 30.05 -42.55 -68.13
C THR A 638 30.51 -41.31 -67.31
N PRO A 639 31.05 -41.34 -66.07
CA PRO A 639 30.28 -40.76 -64.96
C PRO A 639 30.99 -39.71 -64.07
N SER A 640 30.17 -39.08 -63.21
CA SER A 640 30.48 -38.63 -61.83
C SER A 640 31.13 -37.24 -61.55
N SER A 641 30.32 -36.40 -60.89
CA SER A 641 30.64 -35.54 -59.73
C SER A 641 31.60 -34.33 -59.83
N SER A 642 31.02 -33.13 -59.60
CA SER A 642 31.36 -32.18 -58.51
C SER A 642 31.63 -30.70 -58.88
N HIS A 643 30.98 -29.80 -58.12
CA HIS A 643 31.33 -28.39 -57.80
C HIS A 643 31.10 -27.20 -58.78
N GLN A 644 30.12 -26.36 -58.38
CA GLN A 644 30.15 -24.88 -58.22
C GLN A 644 29.64 -23.85 -59.29
N VAL A 645 28.58 -23.12 -58.84
CA VAL A 645 28.42 -21.63 -58.83
C VAL A 645 27.85 -20.90 -60.08
N HIS A 646 27.29 -19.69 -59.82
CA HIS A 646 26.61 -18.70 -60.71
C HIS A 646 25.09 -18.96 -60.92
N VAL A 647 24.16 -17.99 -61.12
CA VAL A 647 24.10 -16.49 -61.09
C VAL A 647 22.59 -16.08 -61.12
N SER A 648 22.04 -14.89 -60.78
CA SER A 648 22.26 -13.77 -59.81
C SER A 648 21.16 -12.70 -60.09
N SER A 649 21.20 -11.49 -59.47
CA SER A 649 20.39 -10.25 -59.78
C SER A 649 18.92 -10.18 -59.28
N ARG A 650 18.36 -9.01 -58.87
CA ARG A 650 18.93 -7.64 -58.64
C ARG A 650 17.99 -6.69 -57.84
N TYR A 651 18.57 -5.58 -57.36
CA TYR A 651 17.95 -4.32 -56.86
C TYR A 651 17.24 -4.38 -55.48
N ARG A 652 17.21 -3.33 -54.63
CA ARG A 652 17.75 -1.94 -54.76
C ARG A 652 18.04 -1.31 -53.37
N GLY A 653 19.22 -0.69 -53.21
CA GLY A 653 19.42 0.65 -52.60
C GLY A 653 19.10 0.95 -51.13
N ASP A 654 19.43 2.12 -50.57
CA ASP A 654 20.33 3.25 -50.94
C ASP A 654 20.42 4.18 -49.66
N ASP A 655 21.51 4.71 -49.05
CA ASP A 655 22.94 4.33 -48.84
C ASP A 655 23.63 5.24 -47.72
N VAL A 656 24.83 4.91 -47.20
CA VAL A 656 25.85 5.75 -46.45
C VAL A 656 25.71 6.14 -44.93
N ASP A 657 26.87 6.28 -44.24
CA ASP A 657 27.16 6.63 -42.81
C ASP A 657 27.07 8.12 -42.39
N GLU A 658 26.91 8.41 -41.07
CA GLU A 658 27.75 9.41 -40.34
C GLU A 658 27.67 9.33 -38.78
N ASP A 659 28.59 10.05 -38.12
CA ASP A 659 28.83 10.32 -36.68
C ASP A 659 29.28 9.18 -35.72
N VAL A 660 30.41 9.43 -35.02
CA VAL A 660 31.11 8.52 -34.08
C VAL A 660 31.33 9.19 -32.70
N ASN A 661 30.70 10.33 -32.41
CA ASN A 661 30.92 11.07 -31.15
C ASN A 661 30.13 10.58 -29.92
N ASP A 662 29.02 9.86 -30.07
CA ASP A 662 28.10 9.61 -28.95
C ASP A 662 28.60 8.59 -27.91
N ASP A 663 29.49 7.68 -28.29
CA ASP A 663 29.85 6.51 -27.47
C ASP A 663 30.66 6.87 -26.21
N VAL A 664 31.42 7.98 -26.25
CA VAL A 664 32.09 8.55 -25.07
C VAL A 664 31.07 9.17 -24.11
N ASN A 665 30.01 9.78 -24.66
CA ASN A 665 29.00 10.52 -23.93
C ASN A 665 28.08 9.57 -23.14
N PHE A 666 27.60 8.49 -23.77
CA PHE A 666 26.78 7.46 -23.10
C PHE A 666 27.49 6.80 -21.91
N LYS A 667 28.81 6.61 -22.00
CA LYS A 667 29.60 5.97 -20.94
C LYS A 667 29.71 6.86 -19.69
N TYR A 668 29.91 8.17 -19.87
CA TYR A 668 29.85 9.16 -18.80
C TYR A 668 28.43 9.36 -18.27
N LEU A 669 27.44 9.53 -19.16
CA LEU A 669 26.04 9.68 -18.82
C LEU A 669 25.52 8.54 -17.95
N LYS A 670 25.85 7.28 -18.29
CA LYS A 670 25.51 6.10 -17.45
C LYS A 670 26.11 6.20 -16.04
N HIS A 671 27.34 6.69 -15.91
CA HIS A 671 27.98 6.86 -14.60
C HIS A 671 27.36 8.02 -13.79
N VAL A 672 27.05 9.14 -14.45
CA VAL A 672 26.39 10.30 -13.82
C VAL A 672 24.97 9.96 -13.37
N LEU A 673 24.18 9.27 -14.20
CA LEU A 673 22.85 8.78 -13.84
C LEU A 673 22.89 7.76 -12.69
N MET A 674 23.78 6.76 -12.75
CA MET A 674 23.93 5.79 -11.65
C MET A 674 24.33 6.46 -10.35
N LYS A 675 25.23 7.46 -10.40
CA LYS A 675 25.59 8.24 -9.22
C LYS A 675 24.41 9.07 -8.72
N PHE A 676 23.71 9.78 -9.59
CA PHE A 676 22.52 10.58 -9.23
C PHE A 676 21.43 9.73 -8.55
N LEU A 677 21.21 8.50 -9.03
CA LEU A 677 20.21 7.56 -8.48
C LEU A 677 20.66 6.83 -7.20
N THR A 678 21.94 6.89 -6.82
CA THR A 678 22.49 6.17 -5.64
C THR A 678 23.16 7.08 -4.59
N SER A 679 23.40 8.35 -4.92
CA SER A 679 23.84 9.38 -3.98
C SER A 679 22.73 9.80 -3.01
N ARG A 680 23.13 10.39 -1.88
CA ARG A 680 22.19 11.03 -0.93
C ARG A 680 21.58 12.30 -1.55
N GLU A 681 20.42 12.70 -1.07
CA GLU A 681 19.59 13.75 -1.68
C GLU A 681 20.35 15.08 -1.89
N TYR A 682 21.19 15.48 -0.93
CA TYR A 682 21.99 16.72 -1.04
C TYR A 682 23.04 16.65 -2.17
N GLU A 683 23.60 15.47 -2.43
CA GLU A 683 24.56 15.26 -3.53
C GLU A 683 23.84 15.20 -4.88
N ALA A 684 22.66 14.58 -4.94
CA ALA A 684 21.81 14.57 -6.13
C ALA A 684 21.41 15.99 -6.55
N LYS A 685 21.12 16.90 -5.60
CA LYS A 685 20.83 18.31 -5.90
C LYS A 685 21.99 19.02 -6.60
N HIS A 686 23.24 18.73 -6.23
CA HIS A 686 24.42 19.26 -6.93
C HIS A 686 24.66 18.61 -8.30
N LEU A 687 24.25 17.35 -8.50
CA LEU A 687 24.36 16.65 -9.78
C LEU A 687 23.24 17.00 -10.78
N THR A 688 22.13 17.59 -10.32
CA THR A 688 20.93 17.92 -11.14
C THR A 688 21.29 18.68 -12.42
N ARG A 689 22.11 19.73 -12.32
CA ARG A 689 22.52 20.55 -13.47
C ARG A 689 23.40 19.81 -14.47
N ALA A 690 24.21 18.86 -14.00
CA ALA A 690 25.02 18.00 -14.87
C ALA A 690 24.14 16.99 -15.62
N VAL A 691 23.14 16.40 -14.94
CA VAL A 691 22.14 15.51 -15.55
C VAL A 691 21.32 16.26 -16.61
N ALA A 692 20.80 17.46 -16.29
CA ALA A 692 20.04 18.28 -17.22
C ALA A 692 20.86 18.67 -18.47
N THR A 693 22.12 19.07 -18.29
CA THR A 693 23.02 19.41 -19.40
C THR A 693 23.33 18.21 -20.30
N LEU A 694 23.61 17.03 -19.72
CA LEU A 694 23.97 15.82 -20.47
C LEU A 694 22.77 15.19 -21.18
N LEU A 695 21.56 15.28 -20.61
CA LEU A 695 20.31 14.77 -21.20
C LEU A 695 19.55 15.80 -22.05
N ARG A 696 20.06 17.04 -22.18
CA ARG A 696 19.41 18.15 -22.89
C ARG A 696 17.97 18.41 -22.42
N PHE A 697 17.74 18.35 -21.11
CA PHE A 697 16.43 18.68 -20.53
C PHE A 697 16.03 20.12 -20.85
N SER A 698 14.74 20.35 -21.06
CA SER A 698 14.19 21.71 -21.10
C SER A 698 14.26 22.36 -19.71
N GLU A 699 14.24 23.70 -19.66
CA GLU A 699 14.23 24.43 -18.39
C GLU A 699 13.06 24.03 -17.49
N GLU A 700 11.92 23.65 -18.05
CA GLU A 700 10.76 23.14 -17.29
C GLU A 700 11.05 21.77 -16.64
N GLU A 701 11.80 20.90 -17.30
CA GLU A 701 12.15 19.56 -16.80
C GLU A 701 13.27 19.60 -15.75
N GLU A 702 14.28 20.46 -15.91
CA GLU A 702 15.27 20.71 -14.84
C GLU A 702 14.58 21.32 -13.61
N ARG A 703 13.65 22.26 -13.80
CA ARG A 703 12.85 22.87 -12.71
C ARG A 703 12.00 21.83 -11.99
N LEU A 704 11.31 20.95 -12.73
CA LEU A 704 10.47 19.87 -12.18
C LEU A 704 11.29 18.85 -11.37
N LEU A 705 12.50 18.50 -11.85
CA LEU A 705 13.40 17.59 -11.14
C LEU A 705 13.92 18.21 -9.83
N ASN A 706 14.29 19.49 -9.85
CA ASN A 706 14.76 20.21 -8.67
C ASN A 706 13.65 20.40 -7.63
N GLU A 707 12.43 20.76 -8.05
CA GLU A 707 11.24 20.79 -7.17
C GLU A 707 10.93 19.40 -6.56
N THR A 708 11.15 18.32 -7.30
CA THR A 708 10.93 16.94 -6.80
C THR A 708 11.98 16.53 -5.77
N LEU A 709 13.25 16.91 -5.94
CA LEU A 709 14.28 16.69 -4.93
C LEU A 709 14.05 17.54 -3.67
N GLU A 710 13.69 18.81 -3.84
CA GLU A 710 13.40 19.73 -2.73
C GLU A 710 12.15 19.33 -1.94
N TRP A 711 11.12 18.80 -2.62
CA TRP A 711 9.98 18.16 -1.98
C TRP A 711 10.41 16.99 -1.08
N LYS A 712 11.24 16.07 -1.59
CA LYS A 712 11.73 14.91 -0.82
C LYS A 712 12.63 15.29 0.37
N MET A 713 13.24 16.49 0.37
CA MET A 713 14.00 17.02 1.51
C MET A 713 13.11 17.71 2.57
N SER A 714 11.88 18.09 2.23
CA SER A 714 11.05 18.96 3.05
C SER A 714 9.90 18.20 3.73
N TRP A 715 9.92 18.14 5.06
CA TRP A 715 8.86 17.54 5.88
C TRP A 715 7.46 18.16 5.63
N PHE A 716 7.41 19.39 5.14
CA PHE A 716 6.17 20.14 4.86
C PHE A 716 6.04 20.55 3.38
N GLY A 717 6.79 19.92 2.48
CA GLY A 717 6.74 20.22 1.05
C GLY A 717 5.43 19.78 0.39
N THR A 718 4.86 20.64 -0.46
CA THR A 718 3.76 20.24 -1.36
C THR A 718 4.33 19.43 -2.53
N ARG A 719 3.70 18.29 -2.89
CA ARG A 719 4.20 17.43 -3.98
C ARG A 719 4.11 18.17 -5.33
N PRO A 720 5.15 18.17 -6.18
CA PRO A 720 5.11 18.82 -7.49
C PRO A 720 4.04 18.24 -8.42
N ASN A 721 3.48 19.09 -9.29
CA ASN A 721 2.42 18.70 -10.21
C ASN A 721 2.99 18.02 -11.47
N LEU A 722 2.93 16.69 -11.51
CA LEU A 722 3.44 15.86 -12.61
C LEU A 722 2.43 15.64 -13.76
N GLY A 723 1.23 16.23 -13.66
CA GLY A 723 0.11 16.02 -14.59
C GLY A 723 -0.65 14.71 -14.34
N ASN A 724 -1.95 14.72 -14.64
CA ASN A 724 -2.84 13.56 -14.49
C ASN A 724 -3.42 13.14 -15.85
N GLY A 725 -3.55 11.84 -16.10
CA GLY A 725 -4.09 11.29 -17.35
C GLY A 725 -3.06 11.24 -18.49
N GLN A 726 -3.51 11.46 -19.73
CA GLN A 726 -2.67 11.31 -20.94
C GLN A 726 -1.50 12.31 -21.04
N THR A 727 -1.45 13.33 -20.18
CA THR A 727 -0.36 14.33 -20.11
C THR A 727 0.54 14.14 -18.89
N ALA A 728 0.45 13.01 -18.17
CA ALA A 728 1.30 12.73 -17.02
C ALA A 728 2.74 12.46 -17.45
N LYS A 729 3.72 13.21 -16.92
CA LYS A 729 5.15 13.01 -17.23
C LYS A 729 5.77 11.78 -16.52
N THR A 730 4.98 10.99 -15.79
CA THR A 730 5.42 9.74 -15.13
C THR A 730 4.33 8.66 -15.18
N ILE A 731 4.69 7.45 -15.57
CA ILE A 731 3.84 6.25 -15.43
C ILE A 731 3.89 5.79 -13.96
N PRO A 732 2.76 5.56 -13.27
CA PRO A 732 2.77 4.97 -11.93
C PRO A 732 3.24 3.51 -11.98
N PRO A 733 3.95 3.01 -10.95
CA PRO A 733 4.33 1.60 -10.90
C PRO A 733 3.08 0.71 -10.82
N SER A 734 3.09 -0.37 -11.61
CA SER A 734 2.10 -1.45 -11.64
C SER A 734 2.35 -2.50 -10.58
#